data_AF-A0A7C3HW73-F1
#
_entry.id   AF-A0A7C3HW73-F1
#
_cell.length_a   1.000
_cell.length_b   1.000
_cell.length_c   1.000
_cell.angle_alpha   90.00
_cell.angle_beta   90.00
_cell.angle_gamma   90.00
#
_symmetry.space_group_name_H-M   'P 1'
#
loop_
_entity.id
_entity.type
_entity.pdbx_description
1 polymer ?
#
loop_
_entity_poly.entity_id
_entity_poly.type
_entity_poly.pdbx_seq_one_letter_code
_entity_poly.pdbx_strand_id
1 'polypeptide(L)'
;MSKRDQILETCLARLAAGESIETCLADYPEDAEWLRPTLAAARQLSALPPQPPRPAADQAIRQRLRQSAWQKAAANRAASRPHRVQIQFFMEDMMKNISRFLFKWLPRIVVSGTAVALLIIFITQFAGPLPFLSGPALEPAVEPPPANVTTVGDATITLEIVLTADPGEVPLYNAQLEPNPATPEGALTWAQNFGLPDPEVYRGVDENDPGLYVLGSDGRRLVFPNYGGYSEIMYSNPAAALISGDPLPFDEAADIAAAFLRDHNMLPDAYRVEPALGDSGPVRQVIIRSEVEGGLIGGDGPGTLRIGVNPDGQVAYANLSRLVLEPAGTVTVISAQAAYDDLLNNRNVLGSAYSTMAVGGEIYRTYQPPSPTWEVGQRVDLVGYLNVLVNADTGVLRVELMGPDQTSYILTGQDLNELSAQRQLGAVRIQGVISAQDSPNDWQVAVETWEAVSPVDFNLPCLTGSLTRSGDTARFHSGDGTEYGLPDAPEEIADGERMEICLAAPAEPGDDLTWYNIRIPPPGDGPPPGGVVTEQVVVEKVVEVAVPPVGMAEGGEEGGSGIGEAVPLAAPTAVLAEPSSPYQIGDEVELTGIVQLYRIKNEEGEERLEAIFVNDGDQGEAAYPFTYPLLAAPELLEEMAEFNELHIRVYGRIVPPPDEGLFFMPNEEQAVAVDRFDRPWPDEKIEQFLGHFSVEEIEGQRVLIFTDHATDQRYVINPPDMPPEAYEHDPILQEEQVLLTGIVHPVKSFGGLPLMERRGTRTGTDVAQATDASQFPPPDFGTIPVMDEAQMPPRDGLAGILHGEVVIERLELVYLYQPQPPTFDGREPEPQLLKPVWAFYGRSVDGRKQFIIQVQATTGG
;
A
#
# COMPACT_ATOMS: atom_id res chain seq x y z
N MET A 1 38.47 -34.77 -13.30
CA MET A 1 38.75 -34.70 -14.75
C MET A 1 39.12 -36.07 -15.27
N SER A 2 38.45 -36.52 -16.33
CA SER A 2 38.78 -37.77 -17.00
C SER A 2 40.09 -37.62 -17.80
N LYS A 3 40.75 -38.74 -18.10
CA LYS A 3 41.95 -38.76 -18.96
C LYS A 3 41.69 -38.09 -20.32
N ARG A 4 40.47 -38.20 -20.84
CA ARG A 4 40.06 -37.59 -22.11
C ARG A 4 39.97 -36.07 -22.01
N ASP A 5 39.47 -35.54 -20.89
CA ASP A 5 39.36 -34.08 -20.69
C ASP A 5 40.74 -33.42 -20.63
N GLN A 6 41.71 -34.07 -19.97
CA GLN A 6 43.09 -33.60 -19.91
C GLN A 6 43.76 -33.57 -21.30
N ILE A 7 43.50 -34.59 -22.13
CA ILE A 7 44.03 -34.65 -23.50
C ILE A 7 43.39 -33.57 -24.36
N LEU A 8 42.07 -33.37 -24.24
CA LEU A 8 41.36 -32.32 -24.97
C LEU A 8 41.85 -30.92 -24.58
N GLU A 9 41.96 -30.61 -23.28
CA GLU A 9 42.49 -29.33 -22.80
C GLU A 9 43.92 -29.09 -23.29
N THR A 10 44.77 -30.11 -23.25
CA THR A 10 46.15 -30.02 -23.74
C THR A 10 46.17 -29.71 -25.24
N CYS A 11 45.34 -30.38 -26.04
CA CYS A 11 45.23 -30.11 -27.47
C CYS A 11 44.61 -28.74 -27.79
N LEU A 12 43.63 -28.27 -27.01
CA LEU A 12 43.04 -26.94 -27.17
C LEU A 12 44.03 -25.82 -26.84
N ALA A 13 44.81 -25.97 -25.77
CA ALA A 13 45.86 -25.01 -25.40
C ALA A 13 46.95 -24.91 -26.48
N ARG A 14 47.36 -26.06 -27.05
CA ARG A 14 48.32 -26.11 -28.16
C ARG A 14 47.77 -25.52 -29.45
N LEU A 15 46.50 -25.77 -29.77
CA LEU A 15 45.81 -25.18 -30.92
C LEU A 15 45.72 -23.65 -30.78
N ALA A 16 45.45 -23.14 -29.57
CA ALA A 16 45.47 -21.70 -29.27
C ALA A 16 46.87 -21.08 -29.40
N ALA A 17 47.93 -21.85 -29.14
CA ALA A 17 49.32 -21.45 -29.38
C ALA A 17 49.75 -21.53 -30.86
N GLY A 18 48.83 -21.87 -31.78
CA GLY A 18 49.05 -21.90 -33.22
C GLY A 18 49.48 -23.24 -33.79
N GLU A 19 49.48 -24.32 -32.99
CA GLU A 19 49.83 -25.65 -33.45
C GLU A 19 48.73 -26.25 -34.36
N SER A 20 49.11 -27.16 -35.27
CA SER A 20 48.13 -27.78 -36.17
C SER A 20 47.37 -28.92 -35.47
N ILE A 21 46.11 -29.13 -35.85
CA ILE A 21 45.30 -30.24 -35.31
C ILE A 21 46.03 -31.58 -35.52
N GLU A 22 46.58 -31.82 -36.72
CA GLU A 22 47.28 -33.06 -37.03
C GLU A 22 48.53 -33.28 -36.19
N THR A 23 49.20 -32.21 -35.75
CA THR A 23 50.33 -32.31 -34.81
C THR A 23 49.87 -32.82 -33.45
N CYS A 24 48.74 -32.34 -32.92
CA CYS A 24 48.22 -32.85 -31.65
C CYS A 24 47.70 -34.28 -31.77
N LEU A 25 47.03 -34.62 -32.89
CA LEU A 25 46.52 -35.98 -33.10
C LEU A 25 47.63 -37.02 -33.27
N ALA A 26 48.82 -36.62 -33.74
CA ALA A 26 49.98 -37.50 -33.83
C ALA A 26 50.51 -37.94 -32.45
N ASP A 27 50.38 -37.07 -31.44
CA ASP A 27 50.78 -37.38 -30.05
C ASP A 27 49.74 -38.27 -29.32
N TYR A 28 48.51 -38.35 -29.83
CA TYR A 28 47.40 -39.13 -29.26
C TYR A 28 46.66 -39.99 -30.31
N PRO A 29 47.34 -40.97 -30.94
CA PRO A 29 46.78 -41.73 -32.07
C PRO A 29 45.57 -42.60 -31.69
N GLU A 30 45.51 -43.08 -30.45
CA GLU A 30 44.39 -43.90 -29.93
C GLU A 30 43.11 -43.07 -29.69
N ASP A 31 43.24 -41.76 -29.51
CA ASP A 31 42.15 -40.83 -29.23
C ASP A 31 41.78 -39.97 -30.46
N ALA A 32 42.49 -40.16 -31.58
CA ALA A 32 42.41 -39.27 -32.72
C ALA A 32 41.03 -39.28 -33.41
N GLU A 33 40.30 -40.39 -33.33
CA GLU A 33 38.98 -40.53 -33.94
C GLU A 33 37.95 -39.60 -33.28
N TRP A 34 37.97 -39.46 -31.94
CA TRP A 34 37.02 -38.62 -31.21
C TRP A 34 37.51 -37.18 -31.02
N LEU A 35 38.82 -36.95 -30.96
CA LEU A 35 39.40 -35.60 -30.80
C LEU A 35 39.27 -34.75 -32.07
N ARG A 36 39.41 -35.37 -33.25
CA ARG A 36 39.44 -34.64 -34.54
C ARG A 36 38.22 -33.74 -34.76
N PRO A 37 36.95 -34.19 -34.60
CA PRO A 37 35.79 -33.32 -34.79
C PRO A 37 35.76 -32.16 -33.78
N THR A 38 36.11 -32.41 -32.52
CA THR A 38 36.09 -31.38 -31.45
C THR A 38 37.14 -30.30 -31.69
N LEU A 39 38.37 -30.68 -32.06
CA LEU A 39 39.44 -29.72 -32.35
C LEU A 39 39.17 -28.94 -33.64
N ALA A 40 38.52 -29.55 -34.63
CA ALA A 40 38.08 -28.85 -35.84
C ALA A 40 37.01 -27.79 -35.54
N ALA A 41 36.03 -28.11 -34.69
CA ALA A 41 35.00 -27.17 -34.25
C ALA A 41 35.61 -26.00 -33.46
N ALA A 42 36.52 -26.28 -32.52
CA ALA A 42 37.22 -25.24 -31.76
C ALA A 42 38.02 -24.28 -32.66
N ARG A 43 38.66 -24.79 -33.72
CA ARG A 43 39.38 -23.96 -34.71
C ARG A 43 38.45 -23.08 -35.54
N GLN A 44 37.25 -23.55 -35.85
CA GLN A 44 36.25 -22.74 -36.57
C GLN A 44 35.71 -21.62 -35.67
N LEU A 45 35.43 -21.93 -34.41
CA LEU A 45 34.99 -20.95 -33.41
C LEU A 45 36.04 -19.86 -33.16
N SER A 46 37.32 -20.22 -33.06
CA SER A 46 38.39 -19.23 -32.84
C SER A 46 38.70 -18.36 -34.05
N ALA A 47 38.25 -18.75 -35.24
CA ALA A 47 38.35 -17.94 -36.46
C ALA A 47 37.22 -16.91 -36.60
N LEU A 48 36.19 -16.96 -35.74
CA LEU A 48 35.14 -15.94 -35.72
C LEU A 48 35.69 -14.64 -35.11
N PRO A 49 35.40 -13.46 -35.69
CA PRO A 49 35.79 -12.19 -35.10
C PRO A 49 35.16 -12.06 -33.70
N PRO A 50 35.89 -11.54 -32.68
CA PRO A 50 35.32 -11.33 -31.36
C PRO A 50 34.14 -10.37 -31.48
N GLN A 51 32.97 -10.82 -31.05
CA GLN A 51 31.77 -9.99 -30.97
C GLN A 51 32.04 -8.90 -29.93
N PRO A 52 31.75 -7.62 -30.21
CA PRO A 52 31.83 -6.59 -29.19
C PRO A 52 30.87 -6.96 -28.04
N PRO A 53 31.25 -6.74 -26.77
CA PRO A 53 30.35 -6.98 -25.65
C PRO A 53 29.08 -6.14 -25.83
N ARG A 54 27.92 -6.74 -25.52
CA ARG A 54 26.64 -6.04 -25.55
C ARG A 54 26.72 -4.82 -24.61
N PRO A 55 26.11 -3.67 -24.96
CA PRO A 55 26.20 -2.44 -24.16
C PRO A 55 25.87 -2.63 -22.67
N ALA A 56 24.92 -3.51 -22.35
CA ALA A 56 24.54 -3.87 -20.98
C ALA A 56 25.70 -4.52 -20.19
N ALA A 57 26.49 -5.40 -20.82
CA ALA A 57 27.63 -6.05 -20.18
C ALA A 57 28.78 -5.05 -19.93
N ASP A 58 29.00 -4.09 -20.84
CA ASP A 58 30.01 -3.04 -20.64
C ASP A 58 29.60 -2.07 -19.52
N GLN A 59 28.31 -1.77 -19.40
CA GLN A 59 27.78 -0.96 -18.28
C GLN A 59 27.91 -1.69 -16.93
N ALA A 60 27.57 -2.98 -16.86
CA ALA A 60 27.73 -3.79 -15.64
C ALA A 60 29.21 -3.88 -15.19
N ILE A 61 30.14 -4.03 -16.13
CA ILE A 61 31.59 -4.03 -15.84
C ILE A 61 32.05 -2.67 -15.30
N ARG A 62 31.58 -1.56 -15.89
CA ARG A 62 31.92 -0.20 -15.42
C ARG A 62 31.34 0.11 -14.04
N GLN A 63 30.13 -0.35 -13.74
CA GLN A 63 29.53 -0.22 -12.41
C GLN A 63 30.31 -0.99 -11.35
N ARG A 64 30.71 -2.24 -11.63
CA ARG A 64 31.56 -3.04 -10.72
C ARG A 64 32.93 -2.39 -10.46
N LEU A 65 33.55 -1.80 -11.48
CA LEU A 65 34.80 -1.05 -11.33
C LEU A 65 34.63 0.22 -10.49
N ARG A 66 33.49 0.90 -10.58
CA ARG A 66 33.19 2.07 -9.75
C ARG A 66 32.92 1.69 -8.29
N GLN A 67 32.13 0.66 -8.03
CA GLN A 67 31.83 0.19 -6.67
C GLN A 67 33.10 -0.28 -5.95
N SER A 68 33.96 -1.04 -6.63
CA SER A 68 35.24 -1.47 -6.04
C SER A 68 36.22 -0.32 -5.79
N ALA A 69 36.15 0.78 -6.55
CA ALA A 69 36.89 2.00 -6.27
C ALA A 69 36.35 2.76 -5.04
N TRP A 70 35.01 2.81 -4.89
CA TRP A 70 34.34 3.43 -3.74
C TRP A 70 34.62 2.69 -2.43
N GLN A 71 34.55 1.36 -2.43
CA GLN A 71 34.85 0.52 -1.26
C GLN A 71 36.29 0.71 -0.77
N LYS A 72 37.25 0.82 -1.70
CA LYS A 72 38.66 1.14 -1.35
C LYS A 72 38.83 2.54 -0.77
N ALA A 73 38.06 3.53 -1.24
CA ALA A 73 38.10 4.88 -0.69
C ALA A 73 37.51 4.96 0.73
N ALA A 74 36.43 4.22 0.99
CA ALA A 74 35.80 4.13 2.31
C ALA A 74 36.71 3.42 3.35
N ALA A 75 37.33 2.30 2.98
CA ALA A 75 38.26 1.57 3.84
C ALA A 75 39.49 2.43 4.25
N ASN A 76 40.00 3.25 3.33
CA ASN A 76 41.10 4.17 3.61
C ASN A 76 40.71 5.32 4.55
N ARG A 77 39.43 5.74 4.58
CA ARG A 77 38.94 6.76 5.53
C ARG A 77 38.75 6.20 6.94
N ALA A 78 38.31 4.94 7.05
CA ALA A 78 38.12 4.27 8.34
C ALA A 78 39.44 4.01 9.09
N ALA A 79 40.54 3.80 8.35
CA ALA A 79 41.88 3.58 8.94
C ALA A 79 42.52 4.84 9.56
N SER A 80 41.92 6.03 9.37
CA SER A 80 42.46 7.32 9.84
C SER A 80 41.52 8.03 10.83
N ARG A 81 41.43 7.54 12.06
CA ARG A 81 40.95 8.33 13.23
C ARG A 81 41.90 8.19 14.42
N PRO A 82 42.37 9.30 15.04
CA PRO A 82 43.26 9.26 16.21
C PRO A 82 42.50 9.04 17.54
N HIS A 83 43.21 8.46 18.52
CA HIS A 83 42.73 8.02 19.84
C HIS A 83 42.02 9.10 20.71
N ARG A 84 40.96 8.67 21.38
CA ARG A 84 40.07 9.40 22.31
C ARG A 84 40.67 9.41 23.73
N VAL A 85 40.84 10.59 24.35
CA VAL A 85 41.19 10.75 25.78
C VAL A 85 39.90 10.89 26.60
N GLN A 86 39.78 10.11 27.68
CA GLN A 86 38.68 10.10 28.65
C GLN A 86 38.65 11.37 29.52
N ILE A 87 37.49 12.04 29.62
CA ILE A 87 37.18 13.01 30.68
C ILE A 87 35.80 12.65 31.23
N GLN A 88 35.78 11.92 32.34
CA GLN A 88 34.57 11.56 33.06
C GLN A 88 34.84 11.64 34.56
N PHE A 89 35.10 12.85 35.10
CA PHE A 89 35.23 13.06 36.56
C PHE A 89 35.03 14.51 37.06
N PHE A 90 34.46 15.45 36.29
CA PHE A 90 34.44 16.87 36.68
C PHE A 90 33.07 17.47 37.07
N MET A 91 31.94 16.77 36.94
CA MET A 91 30.60 17.38 37.17
C MET A 91 29.96 17.14 38.53
N GLU A 92 30.36 16.13 39.31
CA GLU A 92 29.71 15.84 40.61
C GLU A 92 30.18 16.75 41.77
N ASP A 93 31.37 17.35 41.67
CA ASP A 93 31.93 18.17 42.76
C ASP A 93 31.52 19.66 42.67
N MET A 94 31.03 20.10 41.50
CA MET A 94 30.62 21.49 41.27
C MET A 94 29.21 21.78 41.82
N MET A 95 28.31 20.80 41.81
CA MET A 95 26.91 20.96 42.25
C MET A 95 26.76 20.96 43.80
N LYS A 96 27.72 20.43 44.55
CA LYS A 96 27.67 20.41 46.03
C LYS A 96 28.15 21.71 46.70
N ASN A 97 28.84 22.59 45.98
CA ASN A 97 29.38 23.84 46.56
C ASN A 97 28.51 25.08 46.29
N ILE A 98 27.61 25.06 45.31
CA ILE A 98 26.72 26.20 45.00
C ILE A 98 25.53 26.27 45.97
N SER A 99 25.02 25.14 46.46
CA SER A 99 23.87 25.13 47.40
C SER A 99 24.20 25.62 48.81
N ARG A 100 25.47 25.59 49.23
CA ARG A 100 25.91 26.11 50.54
C ARG A 100 26.15 27.62 50.55
N PHE A 101 26.26 28.26 49.38
CA PHE A 101 26.54 29.68 49.29
C PHE A 101 25.26 30.54 49.29
N LEU A 102 24.15 30.00 48.77
CA LEU A 102 22.89 30.74 48.62
C LEU A 102 22.01 30.80 49.89
N PHE A 103 22.24 29.95 50.90
CA PHE A 103 21.39 29.91 52.11
C PHE A 103 21.86 30.81 53.27
N LYS A 104 23.00 31.50 53.16
CA LYS A 104 23.58 32.31 54.25
C LYS A 104 23.45 33.84 54.08
N TRP A 105 22.93 34.34 52.95
CA TRP A 105 22.93 35.78 52.66
C TRP A 105 21.55 36.42 52.41
N LEU A 106 20.45 35.71 52.67
CA LEU A 106 19.08 36.21 52.48
C LEU A 106 18.33 36.44 53.80
N PRO A 107 18.81 37.37 54.65
CA PRO A 107 17.82 38.28 55.26
C PRO A 107 18.26 39.75 55.33
N ARG A 108 19.20 40.22 54.48
CA ARG A 108 19.65 41.62 54.53
C ARG A 108 19.85 42.28 53.17
N ILE A 109 18.84 42.29 52.30
CA ILE A 109 18.72 43.34 51.27
C ILE A 109 17.26 43.76 51.15
N VAL A 110 16.94 44.85 51.85
CA VAL A 110 15.76 45.69 51.64
C VAL A 110 16.19 46.81 50.71
N VAL A 111 15.51 46.95 49.58
CA VAL A 111 15.38 48.15 48.71
C VAL A 111 16.67 48.76 48.14
N SER A 112 16.95 48.51 46.84
CA SER A 112 17.31 49.55 45.85
C SER A 112 17.57 48.93 44.47
N GLY A 113 16.95 49.49 43.43
CA GLY A 113 16.98 49.02 42.04
C GLY A 113 18.30 49.26 41.29
N THR A 114 19.45 48.96 41.90
CA THR A 114 20.79 49.23 41.34
C THR A 114 21.60 47.96 41.03
N ALA A 115 21.13 46.76 41.39
CA ALA A 115 21.87 45.52 41.18
C ALA A 115 21.75 44.91 39.76
N VAL A 116 20.64 45.17 39.05
CA VAL A 116 20.40 44.59 37.71
C VAL A 116 21.25 45.30 36.63
N ALA A 117 21.52 46.60 36.79
CA ALA A 117 22.35 47.36 35.85
C ALA A 117 23.84 46.94 35.89
N LEU A 118 24.35 46.51 37.04
CA LEU A 118 25.76 46.08 37.16
C LEU A 118 26.01 44.67 36.61
N LEU A 119 25.00 43.80 36.61
CA LEU A 119 25.12 42.45 36.02
C LEU A 119 25.17 42.49 34.48
N ILE A 120 24.42 43.42 33.87
CA ILE A 120 24.39 43.62 32.41
C ILE A 120 25.70 44.28 31.90
N ILE A 121 26.31 45.15 32.71
CA ILE A 121 27.63 45.75 32.39
C ILE A 121 28.76 44.71 32.51
N PHE A 122 28.63 43.71 33.38
CA PHE A 122 29.66 42.67 33.53
C PHE A 122 29.66 41.65 32.37
N ILE A 123 28.50 41.39 31.76
CA ILE A 123 28.36 40.46 30.62
C ILE A 123 28.83 41.10 29.31
N THR A 124 28.72 42.43 29.17
CA THR A 124 29.06 43.14 27.93
C THR A 124 30.55 43.48 27.77
N GLN A 125 31.36 43.40 28.83
CA GLN A 125 32.80 43.75 28.77
C GLN A 125 33.76 42.57 28.53
N PHE A 126 33.29 41.32 28.46
CA PHE A 126 34.16 40.14 28.26
C PHE A 126 34.09 39.47 26.87
N ALA A 127 33.34 40.04 25.92
CA ALA A 127 33.34 39.58 24.52
C ALA A 127 34.33 40.40 23.67
N GLY A 128 35.61 40.04 23.73
CA GLY A 128 36.62 40.52 22.77
C GLY A 128 36.49 39.82 21.41
N PRO A 129 36.98 40.43 20.30
CA PRO A 129 36.80 39.91 18.95
C PRO A 129 37.70 38.69 18.71
N LEU A 130 37.10 37.54 18.38
CA LEU A 130 37.83 36.36 17.90
C LEU A 130 38.24 36.55 16.43
N PRO A 131 39.45 36.10 16.04
CA PRO A 131 39.98 36.26 14.69
C PRO A 131 39.27 35.34 13.69
N PHE A 132 39.05 35.86 12.48
CA PHE A 132 38.62 35.13 11.30
C PHE A 132 39.43 33.85 11.08
N LEU A 133 38.80 32.70 11.29
CA LEU A 133 39.20 31.44 10.70
C LEU A 133 38.43 31.28 9.39
N SER A 134 39.16 31.40 8.28
CA SER A 134 38.68 31.02 6.95
C SER A 134 38.28 29.55 7.01
N GLY A 135 36.98 29.25 6.89
CA GLY A 135 36.50 27.89 6.74
C GLY A 135 37.05 27.26 5.46
N PRO A 136 37.25 25.93 5.41
CA PRO A 136 37.55 25.25 4.17
C PRO A 136 36.40 25.49 3.18
N ALA A 137 36.74 25.73 1.91
CA ALA A 137 35.75 25.76 0.84
C ALA A 137 34.91 24.47 0.90
N LEU A 138 33.60 24.62 1.05
CA LEU A 138 32.65 23.52 0.95
C LEU A 138 32.80 22.94 -0.46
N GLU A 139 33.25 21.68 -0.56
CA GLU A 139 33.07 20.91 -1.78
C GLU A 139 31.56 20.81 -2.06
N PRO A 140 31.11 20.95 -3.32
CA PRO A 140 29.70 20.80 -3.66
C PRO A 140 29.23 19.41 -3.21
N ALA A 141 28.10 19.37 -2.52
CA ALA A 141 27.44 18.12 -2.15
C ALA A 141 27.23 17.30 -3.43
N VAL A 142 27.82 16.11 -3.48
CA VAL A 142 27.54 15.15 -4.56
C VAL A 142 26.16 14.59 -4.27
N GLU A 143 25.19 15.04 -5.04
CA GLU A 143 23.83 14.51 -5.01
C GLU A 143 23.83 13.02 -5.38
N PRO A 144 23.06 12.16 -4.69
CA PRO A 144 22.80 10.83 -5.19
C PRO A 144 22.00 10.95 -6.51
N PRO A 145 22.35 10.19 -7.56
CA PRO A 145 21.51 10.15 -8.76
C PRO A 145 20.13 9.59 -8.38
N PRO A 146 19.03 10.07 -9.02
CA PRO A 146 17.72 9.46 -8.82
C PRO A 146 17.78 7.96 -9.14
N ALA A 147 17.07 7.15 -8.35
CA ALA A 147 16.83 5.76 -8.72
C ALA A 147 16.05 5.77 -10.04
N ASN A 148 16.64 5.23 -11.11
CA ASN A 148 15.93 5.11 -12.38
C ASN A 148 14.92 3.98 -12.24
N VAL A 149 13.63 4.32 -12.20
CA VAL A 149 12.56 3.35 -12.36
C VAL A 149 12.56 2.90 -13.82
N THR A 150 12.79 1.61 -14.05
CA THR A 150 12.55 1.05 -15.39
C THR A 150 11.04 1.03 -15.58
N THR A 151 10.54 1.77 -16.55
CA THR A 151 9.09 1.86 -16.89
C THR A 151 8.82 1.48 -18.33
N VAL A 152 9.84 1.53 -19.19
CA VAL A 152 9.81 0.99 -20.55
C VAL A 152 10.72 -0.24 -20.59
N GLY A 153 10.13 -1.43 -20.70
CA GLY A 153 10.84 -2.70 -20.84
C GLY A 153 11.29 -2.93 -22.28
N ASP A 154 10.80 -4.00 -22.90
CA ASP A 154 11.01 -4.28 -24.32
C ASP A 154 9.94 -3.66 -25.24
N ALA A 155 9.08 -2.78 -24.69
CA ALA A 155 7.97 -2.21 -25.43
C ALA A 155 8.40 -1.43 -26.67
N THR A 156 7.65 -1.64 -27.75
CA THR A 156 7.68 -0.79 -28.95
C THR A 156 6.62 0.30 -28.81
N ILE A 157 7.09 1.54 -28.60
CA ILE A 157 6.22 2.70 -28.41
C ILE A 157 5.93 3.39 -29.74
N THR A 158 4.66 3.56 -30.07
CA THR A 158 4.18 4.37 -31.20
C THR A 158 3.59 5.68 -30.69
N LEU A 159 3.98 6.81 -31.28
CA LEU A 159 3.41 8.12 -31.00
C LEU A 159 2.26 8.41 -31.98
N GLU A 160 1.04 8.58 -31.48
CA GLU A 160 -0.09 9.12 -32.26
C GLU A 160 -0.23 10.65 -32.15
N ILE A 161 0.66 11.26 -31.37
CA ILE A 161 0.71 12.69 -31.12
C ILE A 161 1.87 13.37 -31.83
N VAL A 162 1.72 14.67 -32.07
CA VAL A 162 2.82 15.53 -32.44
C VAL A 162 3.43 16.10 -31.16
N LEU A 163 4.70 15.77 -30.89
CA LEU A 163 5.45 16.36 -29.78
C LEU A 163 5.58 17.88 -30.01
N THR A 164 5.01 18.67 -29.12
CA THR A 164 5.00 20.14 -29.19
C THR A 164 6.34 20.72 -28.72
N ALA A 165 6.67 21.94 -29.17
CA ALA A 165 7.88 22.64 -28.77
C ALA A 165 7.70 23.43 -27.45
N ASP A 166 8.81 23.56 -26.71
CA ASP A 166 9.00 24.02 -25.31
C ASP A 166 8.05 25.09 -24.74
N PRO A 167 7.54 24.90 -23.51
CA PRO A 167 6.98 25.98 -22.68
C PRO A 167 8.03 27.00 -22.21
N GLY A 168 9.33 26.66 -22.21
CA GLY A 168 10.42 27.52 -21.79
C GLY A 168 10.48 27.71 -20.27
N GLU A 169 9.61 28.55 -19.72
CA GLU A 169 9.47 28.78 -18.27
C GLU A 169 8.01 28.60 -17.87
N VAL A 170 7.78 27.87 -16.78
CA VAL A 170 6.44 27.69 -16.21
C VAL A 170 6.41 28.17 -14.77
N PRO A 171 5.28 28.68 -14.27
CA PRO A 171 5.15 29.07 -12.88
C PRO A 171 5.28 27.86 -11.94
N LEU A 172 5.78 28.11 -10.74
CA LEU A 172 5.74 27.20 -9.62
C LEU A 172 4.69 27.68 -8.62
N TYR A 173 4.07 26.73 -7.92
CA TYR A 173 3.07 27.02 -6.90
C TYR A 173 3.35 26.22 -5.64
N ASN A 174 3.18 26.85 -4.48
CA ASN A 174 2.94 26.14 -3.24
C ASN A 174 1.45 25.83 -3.16
N ALA A 175 1.14 24.56 -3.06
CA ALA A 175 -0.20 24.05 -2.86
C ALA A 175 -0.40 23.70 -1.39
N GLN A 176 -1.50 24.19 -0.82
CA GLN A 176 -1.96 23.82 0.50
C GLN A 176 -3.42 23.43 0.41
N LEU A 177 -3.83 22.40 1.15
CA LEU A 177 -5.25 22.10 1.26
C LEU A 177 -5.92 23.07 2.21
N GLU A 178 -7.08 23.56 1.82
CA GLU A 178 -7.94 24.28 2.74
C GLU A 178 -8.34 23.34 3.88
N PRO A 179 -8.19 23.76 5.14
CA PRO A 179 -8.50 22.90 6.27
C PRO A 179 -10.00 22.61 6.32
N ASN A 180 -10.34 21.36 6.63
CA ASN A 180 -11.70 20.98 6.97
C ASN A 180 -12.22 21.79 8.18
N PRO A 181 -13.55 22.00 8.31
CA PRO A 181 -14.12 22.67 9.46
C PRO A 181 -13.74 21.92 10.75
N ALA A 182 -13.08 22.61 11.68
CA ALA A 182 -12.71 22.04 12.97
C ALA A 182 -13.84 22.06 14.00
N THR A 183 -14.93 22.81 13.73
CA THR A 183 -16.05 23.00 14.66
C THR A 183 -17.39 22.57 14.07
N PRO A 184 -18.35 22.14 14.93
CA PRO A 184 -19.70 21.80 14.47
C PRO A 184 -20.40 22.95 13.74
N GLU A 185 -20.22 24.20 14.16
CA GLU A 185 -20.83 25.36 13.51
C GLU A 185 -20.27 25.59 12.10
N GLY A 186 -18.97 25.33 11.91
CA GLY A 186 -18.35 25.31 10.58
C GLY A 186 -18.97 24.24 9.70
N ALA A 187 -19.11 23.02 10.21
CA ALA A 187 -19.72 21.90 9.48
C ALA A 187 -21.19 22.15 9.13
N LEU A 188 -21.97 22.79 10.02
CA LEU A 188 -23.36 23.20 9.74
C LEU A 188 -23.44 24.25 8.62
N THR A 189 -22.48 25.17 8.55
CA THR A 189 -22.42 26.17 7.47
C THR A 189 -22.22 25.48 6.12
N TRP A 190 -21.35 24.47 6.07
CA TRP A 190 -21.19 23.62 4.89
C TRP A 190 -22.48 22.88 4.53
N ALA A 191 -23.15 22.24 5.50
CA ALA A 191 -24.40 21.53 5.25
C ALA A 191 -25.51 22.43 4.70
N GLN A 192 -25.60 23.69 5.16
CA GLN A 192 -26.50 24.68 4.60
C GLN A 192 -26.15 25.03 3.15
N ASN A 193 -24.87 25.18 2.82
CA ASN A 193 -24.41 25.42 1.45
C ASN A 193 -24.74 24.24 0.52
N PHE A 194 -24.67 23.01 1.02
CA PHE A 194 -25.08 21.78 0.31
C PHE A 194 -26.59 21.51 0.36
N GLY A 195 -27.36 22.37 1.01
CA GLY A 195 -28.81 22.27 1.09
C GLY A 195 -29.31 21.02 1.85
N LEU A 196 -28.56 20.52 2.82
CA LEU A 196 -29.03 19.44 3.71
C LEU A 196 -30.15 20.00 4.61
N PRO A 197 -31.33 19.33 4.67
CA PRO A 197 -32.44 19.75 5.51
C PRO A 197 -32.18 19.35 6.97
N ASP A 198 -32.56 20.21 7.90
CA ASP A 198 -32.44 20.01 9.35
C ASP A 198 -31.14 19.30 9.79
N PRO A 199 -29.95 19.83 9.40
CA PRO A 199 -28.70 19.12 9.57
C PRO A 199 -28.30 19.03 11.04
N GLU A 200 -27.86 17.85 11.46
CA GLU A 200 -27.27 17.60 12.77
C GLU A 200 -25.82 17.17 12.65
N VAL A 201 -24.97 17.64 13.57
CA VAL A 201 -23.54 17.30 13.58
C VAL A 201 -23.23 16.25 14.62
N TYR A 202 -22.38 15.32 14.22
CA TYR A 202 -21.89 14.22 15.00
C TYR A 202 -20.36 14.13 14.94
N ARG A 203 -19.79 13.44 15.90
CA ARG A 203 -18.37 13.06 15.99
C ARG A 203 -18.25 11.54 16.04
N GLY A 204 -17.14 11.02 15.51
CA GLY A 204 -16.75 9.63 15.77
C GLY A 204 -16.56 9.40 17.27
N VAL A 205 -16.86 8.19 17.75
CA VAL A 205 -16.57 7.78 19.13
C VAL A 205 -15.11 7.40 19.36
N ASP A 206 -14.37 7.12 18.29
CA ASP A 206 -12.96 6.75 18.37
C ASP A 206 -12.08 8.00 18.51
N GLU A 207 -11.12 7.98 19.43
CA GLU A 207 -10.13 9.05 19.56
C GLU A 207 -9.29 9.19 18.27
N ASN A 208 -9.22 8.13 17.46
CA ASN A 208 -8.53 8.08 16.18
C ASN A 208 -9.40 8.52 14.99
N ASP A 209 -10.71 8.77 15.18
CA ASP A 209 -11.59 9.38 14.19
C ASP A 209 -12.16 10.71 14.71
N PRO A 210 -11.33 11.78 14.75
CA PRO A 210 -11.79 13.10 15.17
C PRO A 210 -12.63 13.82 14.10
N GLY A 211 -13.13 13.11 13.09
CA GLY A 211 -13.92 13.66 12.00
C GLY A 211 -15.26 14.24 12.44
N LEU A 212 -15.80 15.15 11.63
CA LEU A 212 -17.17 15.66 11.78
C LEU A 212 -18.08 15.04 10.74
N TYR A 213 -19.23 14.56 11.19
CA TYR A 213 -20.27 13.95 10.38
C TYR A 213 -21.52 14.82 10.43
N VAL A 214 -22.01 15.30 9.29
CA VAL A 214 -23.25 16.08 9.23
C VAL A 214 -24.30 15.26 8.51
N LEU A 215 -25.41 14.99 9.19
CA LEU A 215 -26.51 14.18 8.68
C LEU A 215 -27.73 15.08 8.48
N GLY A 216 -28.25 15.11 7.25
CA GLY A 216 -29.53 15.75 6.94
C GLY A 216 -30.72 14.84 7.25
N SER A 217 -31.89 15.44 7.49
CA SER A 217 -33.13 14.68 7.75
C SER A 217 -33.65 13.86 6.57
N ASP A 218 -33.08 14.06 5.38
CA ASP A 218 -33.38 13.29 4.16
C ASP A 218 -32.33 12.21 3.84
N GLY A 219 -31.42 11.93 4.78
CA GLY A 219 -30.40 10.89 4.65
C GLY A 219 -29.12 11.33 3.92
N ARG A 220 -29.08 12.54 3.33
CA ARG A 220 -27.85 13.10 2.75
C ARG A 220 -26.82 13.39 3.83
N ARG A 221 -25.54 13.15 3.53
CA ARG A 221 -24.45 13.24 4.49
C ARG A 221 -23.29 14.08 3.95
N LEU A 222 -22.64 14.82 4.84
CA LEU A 222 -21.32 15.38 4.65
C LEU A 222 -20.38 14.84 5.71
N VAL A 223 -19.24 14.31 5.31
CA VAL A 223 -18.20 13.84 6.22
C VAL A 223 -16.94 14.68 6.00
N PHE A 224 -16.37 15.12 7.11
CA PHE A 224 -15.10 15.83 7.19
C PHE A 224 -14.13 14.96 7.99
N PRO A 225 -13.45 14.00 7.33
CA PRO A 225 -12.42 13.22 7.99
C PRO A 225 -11.33 14.14 8.53
N ASN A 226 -10.72 13.72 9.64
CA ASN A 226 -9.63 14.45 10.27
C ASN A 226 -8.45 13.51 10.55
N TYR A 227 -8.02 12.80 9.52
CA TYR A 227 -6.84 11.93 9.55
C TYR A 227 -5.61 12.72 9.09
N GLY A 228 -4.86 13.28 10.05
CA GLY A 228 -3.47 13.72 9.92
C GLY A 228 -3.04 14.49 8.67
N GLY A 229 -3.88 15.34 8.06
CA GLY A 229 -3.50 16.15 6.89
C GLY A 229 -4.23 15.86 5.59
N TYR A 230 -5.16 14.89 5.59
CA TYR A 230 -6.12 14.72 4.50
C TYR A 230 -7.36 15.62 4.72
N SER A 231 -7.49 16.69 3.93
CA SER A 231 -8.69 17.55 3.89
C SER A 231 -9.62 17.18 2.73
N GLU A 232 -10.10 15.94 2.71
CA GLU A 232 -11.18 15.54 1.81
C GLU A 232 -12.53 15.85 2.45
N ILE A 233 -13.53 16.19 1.64
CA ILE A 233 -14.92 16.37 2.04
C ILE A 233 -15.72 15.36 1.26
N MET A 234 -16.42 14.46 1.97
CA MET A 234 -17.22 13.42 1.35
C MET A 234 -18.70 13.79 1.44
N TYR A 235 -19.31 13.98 0.28
CA TYR A 235 -20.76 14.08 0.15
C TYR A 235 -21.33 12.73 -0.26
N SER A 236 -22.42 12.31 0.36
CA SER A 236 -23.18 11.14 -0.08
C SER A 236 -24.69 11.39 -0.04
N ASN A 237 -25.37 10.79 -1.01
CA ASN A 237 -26.81 10.71 -1.12
C ASN A 237 -27.18 9.23 -1.33
N PRO A 238 -27.37 8.46 -0.24
CA PRO A 238 -27.62 7.03 -0.32
C PRO A 238 -28.83 6.68 -1.19
N ALA A 239 -29.90 7.49 -1.16
CA ALA A 239 -31.08 7.27 -1.99
C ALA A 239 -30.77 7.38 -3.49
N ALA A 240 -29.93 8.35 -3.89
CA ALA A 240 -29.50 8.49 -5.29
C ALA A 240 -28.50 7.39 -5.71
N ALA A 241 -27.68 6.87 -4.78
CA ALA A 241 -26.70 5.82 -5.07
C ALA A 241 -27.35 4.47 -5.42
N LEU A 242 -28.58 4.22 -4.95
CA LEU A 242 -29.31 2.97 -5.17
C LEU A 242 -30.14 2.96 -6.47
N ILE A 243 -30.15 4.06 -7.23
CA ILE A 243 -30.90 4.12 -8.50
C ILE A 243 -30.21 3.21 -9.54
N SER A 244 -30.94 2.18 -9.96
CA SER A 244 -30.53 1.24 -11.00
C SER A 244 -30.88 1.76 -12.40
N GLY A 245 -30.18 1.25 -13.42
CA GLY A 245 -30.43 1.59 -14.82
C GLY A 245 -29.14 1.76 -15.61
N ASP A 246 -29.28 2.09 -16.89
CA ASP A 246 -28.13 2.42 -17.73
C ASP A 246 -27.49 3.74 -17.25
N PRO A 247 -26.15 3.79 -17.11
CA PRO A 247 -25.49 5.02 -16.71
C PRO A 247 -25.66 6.12 -17.75
N LEU A 248 -25.80 7.37 -17.29
CA LEU A 248 -25.92 8.53 -18.18
C LEU A 248 -24.74 8.62 -19.17
N PRO A 249 -24.97 9.20 -20.37
CA PRO A 249 -23.90 9.60 -21.26
C PRO A 249 -22.91 10.50 -20.53
N PHE A 250 -21.61 10.30 -20.80
CA PHE A 250 -20.54 11.00 -20.06
C PHE A 250 -20.70 12.52 -20.11
N ASP A 251 -20.98 13.11 -21.28
CA ASP A 251 -21.12 14.57 -21.43
C ASP A 251 -22.27 15.12 -20.57
N GLU A 252 -23.38 14.39 -20.46
CA GLU A 252 -24.53 14.78 -19.63
C GLU A 252 -24.19 14.68 -18.14
N ALA A 253 -23.57 13.59 -17.70
CA ALA A 253 -23.09 13.44 -16.33
C ALA A 253 -22.04 14.51 -15.97
N ALA A 254 -21.17 14.87 -16.90
CA ALA A 254 -20.15 15.90 -16.74
C ALA A 254 -20.78 17.29 -16.52
N ASP A 255 -21.80 17.65 -17.30
CA ASP A 255 -22.54 18.89 -17.13
C ASP A 255 -23.23 18.97 -15.76
N ILE A 256 -23.83 17.85 -15.31
CA ILE A 256 -24.48 17.75 -14.00
C ILE A 256 -23.46 17.87 -12.86
N ALA A 257 -22.33 17.16 -12.95
CA ALA A 257 -21.26 17.23 -11.96
C ALA A 257 -20.69 18.66 -11.84
N ALA A 258 -20.42 19.32 -12.97
CA ALA A 258 -19.92 20.69 -12.97
C ALA A 258 -20.97 21.69 -12.44
N ALA A 259 -22.26 21.48 -12.72
CA ALA A 259 -23.35 22.27 -12.15
C ALA A 259 -23.43 22.12 -10.63
N PHE A 260 -23.40 20.89 -10.12
CA PHE A 260 -23.39 20.59 -8.69
C PHE A 260 -22.23 21.31 -7.97
N LEU A 261 -21.01 21.20 -8.48
CA LEU A 261 -19.87 21.90 -7.89
C LEU A 261 -20.03 23.42 -7.93
N ARG A 262 -20.60 23.97 -9.01
CA ARG A 262 -20.82 25.42 -9.14
C ARG A 262 -21.83 25.93 -8.13
N ASP A 263 -22.93 25.21 -7.97
CA ASP A 263 -24.01 25.57 -7.04
C ASP A 263 -23.55 25.56 -5.58
N HIS A 264 -22.49 24.80 -5.28
CA HIS A 264 -21.88 24.71 -3.95
C HIS A 264 -20.55 25.47 -3.82
N ASN A 265 -20.17 26.32 -4.78
CA ASN A 265 -18.90 27.08 -4.80
C ASN A 265 -17.63 26.21 -4.68
N MET A 266 -17.68 25.00 -5.25
CA MET A 266 -16.59 24.02 -5.27
C MET A 266 -15.96 23.84 -6.65
N LEU A 267 -16.55 24.41 -7.70
CA LEU A 267 -16.01 24.28 -9.05
C LEU A 267 -14.75 25.17 -9.20
N PRO A 268 -13.60 24.60 -9.61
CA PRO A 268 -12.41 25.41 -9.87
C PRO A 268 -12.64 26.42 -11.00
N ASP A 269 -11.95 27.56 -10.96
CA ASP A 269 -12.08 28.61 -11.98
C ASP A 269 -11.70 28.12 -13.39
N ALA A 270 -10.68 27.27 -13.48
CA ALA A 270 -10.29 26.53 -14.67
C ALA A 270 -10.20 25.05 -14.31
N TYR A 271 -10.78 24.20 -15.15
CA TYR A 271 -10.85 22.76 -14.90
C TYR A 271 -11.00 21.99 -16.20
N ARG A 272 -10.73 20.69 -16.10
CA ARG A 272 -11.02 19.69 -17.12
C ARG A 272 -11.87 18.58 -16.56
N VAL A 273 -12.74 18.03 -17.39
CA VAL A 273 -13.59 16.89 -17.06
C VAL A 273 -13.09 15.66 -17.81
N GLU A 274 -12.93 14.55 -17.09
CA GLU A 274 -12.46 13.27 -17.63
C GLU A 274 -13.32 12.13 -17.06
N PRO A 275 -13.53 11.03 -17.82
CA PRO A 275 -14.14 9.82 -17.27
C PRO A 275 -13.19 9.17 -16.27
N ALA A 276 -13.73 8.54 -15.22
CA ALA A 276 -12.92 7.70 -14.34
C ALA A 276 -12.45 6.43 -15.08
N LEU A 277 -11.23 5.98 -14.77
CA LEU A 277 -10.73 4.70 -15.25
C LEU A 277 -11.53 3.56 -14.57
N GLY A 278 -11.95 2.56 -15.36
CA GLY A 278 -12.64 1.38 -14.83
C GLY A 278 -14.07 1.63 -14.35
N ASP A 279 -14.74 2.69 -14.81
CA ASP A 279 -16.12 3.00 -14.41
C ASP A 279 -17.10 1.88 -14.85
N SER A 280 -17.55 1.08 -13.88
CA SER A 280 -18.47 -0.04 -14.07
C SER A 280 -19.60 0.02 -13.05
N GLY A 281 -20.74 0.58 -13.43
CA GLY A 281 -21.93 0.66 -12.59
C GLY A 281 -22.98 1.62 -13.16
N PRO A 282 -24.18 1.68 -12.54
CA PRO A 282 -25.24 2.60 -12.93
C PRO A 282 -24.88 4.07 -12.61
N VAL A 283 -24.04 4.30 -11.61
CA VAL A 283 -23.53 5.63 -11.27
C VAL A 283 -22.31 5.94 -12.12
N ARG A 284 -22.45 6.91 -13.03
CA ARG A 284 -21.38 7.41 -13.90
C ARG A 284 -20.38 8.22 -13.08
N GLN A 285 -19.12 7.83 -13.09
CA GLN A 285 -18.06 8.56 -12.40
C GLN A 285 -17.45 9.65 -13.28
N VAL A 286 -17.47 10.89 -12.78
CA VAL A 286 -16.90 12.08 -13.41
C VAL A 286 -15.73 12.57 -12.59
N ILE A 287 -14.58 12.72 -13.24
CA ILE A 287 -13.37 13.31 -12.64
C ILE A 287 -13.25 14.74 -13.12
N ILE A 288 -13.19 15.69 -12.18
CA ILE A 288 -12.94 17.11 -12.46
C ILE A 288 -11.58 17.48 -11.88
N ARG A 289 -10.64 17.81 -12.77
CA ARG A 289 -9.27 18.20 -12.41
C ARG A 289 -9.11 19.70 -12.51
N SER A 290 -8.48 20.30 -11.51
CA SER A 290 -8.16 21.72 -11.51
C SER A 290 -7.08 22.04 -12.55
N GLU A 291 -7.20 23.18 -13.23
CA GLU A 291 -6.19 23.71 -14.15
C GLU A 291 -5.60 25.01 -13.60
N VAL A 292 -4.30 25.20 -13.80
CA VAL A 292 -3.55 26.38 -13.38
C VAL A 292 -2.68 26.85 -14.54
N GLU A 293 -2.97 28.03 -15.08
CA GLU A 293 -2.27 28.62 -16.23
C GLU A 293 -2.09 27.66 -17.43
N GLY A 294 -3.06 26.77 -17.64
CA GLY A 294 -3.07 25.78 -18.73
C GLY A 294 -2.39 24.44 -18.42
N GLY A 295 -1.84 24.26 -17.21
CA GLY A 295 -1.37 22.97 -16.71
C GLY A 295 -2.40 22.33 -15.76
N LEU A 296 -2.68 21.04 -15.95
CA LEU A 296 -3.54 20.28 -15.02
C LEU A 296 -2.82 19.98 -13.72
N ILE A 297 -3.54 19.94 -12.61
CA ILE A 297 -3.04 19.33 -11.38
C ILE A 297 -3.24 17.82 -11.49
N GLY A 298 -2.12 17.09 -11.58
CA GLY A 298 -2.07 15.64 -11.72
C GLY A 298 -1.88 14.91 -10.39
N GLY A 299 -2.23 13.62 -10.37
CA GLY A 299 -2.19 12.74 -9.20
C GLY A 299 -3.56 12.14 -8.88
N ASP A 300 -3.56 11.01 -8.16
CA ASP A 300 -4.73 10.48 -7.46
C ASP A 300 -4.67 11.02 -6.03
N GLY A 301 -5.49 12.01 -5.72
CA GLY A 301 -5.43 12.70 -4.45
C GLY A 301 -6.03 14.10 -4.48
N PRO A 302 -5.71 14.92 -3.47
CA PRO A 302 -6.30 16.24 -3.30
C PRO A 302 -6.02 17.16 -4.50
N GLY A 303 -7.03 17.87 -5.00
CA GLY A 303 -7.03 18.61 -6.28
C GLY A 303 -7.74 17.89 -7.44
N THR A 304 -8.06 16.60 -7.25
CA THR A 304 -8.96 15.82 -8.12
C THR A 304 -10.32 15.69 -7.44
N LEU A 305 -11.38 16.17 -8.09
CA LEU A 305 -12.75 16.04 -7.59
C LEU A 305 -13.40 14.85 -8.29
N ARG A 306 -14.01 13.92 -7.53
CA ARG A 306 -14.70 12.75 -8.08
C ARG A 306 -16.18 12.84 -7.75
N ILE A 307 -17.03 12.78 -8.75
CA ILE A 307 -18.48 12.95 -8.63
C ILE A 307 -19.16 11.75 -9.28
N GLY A 308 -20.03 11.07 -8.53
CA GLY A 308 -20.89 10.01 -9.06
C GLY A 308 -22.27 10.55 -9.40
N VAL A 309 -22.69 10.43 -10.66
CA VAL A 309 -24.02 10.84 -11.13
C VAL A 309 -24.83 9.61 -11.53
N ASN A 310 -26.01 9.45 -10.94
CA ASN A 310 -26.88 8.31 -11.20
C ASN A 310 -27.67 8.45 -12.52
N PRO A 311 -28.39 7.40 -12.96
CA PRO A 311 -29.20 7.43 -14.20
C PRO A 311 -30.26 8.53 -14.26
N ASP A 312 -30.79 8.97 -13.12
CA ASP A 312 -31.80 10.03 -13.01
C ASP A 312 -31.21 11.45 -13.01
N GLY A 313 -29.88 11.58 -13.16
CA GLY A 313 -29.20 12.86 -13.17
C GLY A 313 -29.02 13.49 -11.79
N GLN A 314 -29.06 12.69 -10.73
CA GLN A 314 -28.78 13.12 -9.36
C GLN A 314 -27.34 12.77 -8.98
N VAL A 315 -26.71 13.62 -8.16
CA VAL A 315 -25.40 13.31 -7.58
C VAL A 315 -25.57 12.33 -6.44
N ALA A 316 -25.02 11.13 -6.61
CA ALA A 316 -25.03 10.05 -5.63
C ALA A 316 -23.95 10.22 -4.56
N TYR A 317 -22.77 10.68 -4.97
CA TYR A 317 -21.68 11.02 -4.05
C TYR A 317 -20.72 12.02 -4.69
N ALA A 318 -19.94 12.70 -3.85
CA ALA A 318 -18.84 13.52 -4.31
C ALA A 318 -17.69 13.53 -3.29
N ASN A 319 -16.48 13.32 -3.80
CA ASN A 319 -15.23 13.41 -3.07
C ASN A 319 -14.55 14.71 -3.47
N LEU A 320 -14.45 15.62 -2.52
CA LEU A 320 -14.11 17.02 -2.77
C LEU A 320 -12.86 17.41 -1.98
N SER A 321 -12.07 18.30 -2.57
CA SER A 321 -10.95 18.94 -1.88
C SER A 321 -10.78 20.35 -2.41
N ARG A 322 -10.32 21.28 -1.58
CA ARG A 322 -10.02 22.65 -2.02
C ARG A 322 -8.53 22.90 -1.88
N LEU A 323 -7.92 23.23 -3.00
CA LEU A 323 -6.50 23.54 -3.07
C LEU A 323 -6.33 25.06 -3.13
N VAL A 324 -5.55 25.59 -2.20
CA VAL A 324 -5.08 26.98 -2.23
C VAL A 324 -3.71 26.97 -2.88
N LEU A 325 -3.55 27.80 -3.92
CA LEU A 325 -2.32 27.90 -4.69
C LEU A 325 -1.69 29.27 -4.50
N GLU A 326 -0.46 29.26 -4.00
CA GLU A 326 0.35 30.47 -3.86
C GLU A 326 1.51 30.44 -4.87
N PRO A 327 1.68 31.48 -5.70
CA PRO A 327 2.82 31.56 -6.62
C PRO A 327 4.17 31.49 -5.87
N ALA A 328 5.01 30.53 -6.23
CA ALA A 328 6.30 30.27 -5.62
C ALA A 328 7.49 30.66 -6.53
N GLY A 329 7.23 31.11 -7.75
CA GLY A 329 8.25 31.54 -8.71
C GLY A 329 8.03 30.95 -10.09
N THR A 330 9.11 30.75 -10.84
CA THR A 330 9.11 30.13 -12.17
C THR A 330 10.25 29.12 -12.28
N VAL A 331 10.08 28.11 -13.12
CA VAL A 331 11.11 27.09 -13.40
C VAL A 331 11.21 26.81 -14.88
N THR A 332 12.43 26.54 -15.34
CA THR A 332 12.67 26.09 -16.71
C THR A 332 12.32 24.62 -16.85
N VAL A 333 11.52 24.30 -17.87
CA VAL A 333 11.13 22.92 -18.18
C VAL A 333 11.82 22.41 -19.44
N ILE A 334 12.12 21.11 -19.47
CA ILE A 334 12.59 20.39 -20.65
C ILE A 334 11.46 20.27 -21.68
N SER A 335 11.86 20.15 -22.95
CA SER A 335 10.90 19.93 -24.04
C SER A 335 10.19 18.59 -23.94
N ALA A 336 9.00 18.50 -24.53
CA ALA A 336 8.29 17.25 -24.76
C ALA A 336 9.18 16.18 -25.44
N GLN A 337 10.03 16.60 -26.38
CA GLN A 337 10.99 15.71 -27.04
C GLN A 337 12.05 15.19 -26.07
N ALA A 338 12.61 16.06 -25.23
CA ALA A 338 13.61 15.66 -24.24
C ALA A 338 13.00 14.74 -23.17
N ALA A 339 11.75 15.00 -22.74
CA ALA A 339 11.02 14.12 -21.83
C ALA A 339 10.72 12.76 -22.46
N TYR A 340 10.36 12.72 -23.75
CA TYR A 340 10.15 11.48 -24.49
C TYR A 340 11.46 10.69 -24.63
N ASP A 341 12.57 11.37 -24.92
CA ASP A 341 13.89 10.74 -24.95
C ASP A 341 14.26 10.20 -23.56
N ASP A 342 13.92 10.91 -22.48
CA ASP A 342 14.13 10.45 -21.11
C ASP A 342 13.28 9.23 -20.76
N LEU A 343 12.00 9.20 -21.16
CA LEU A 343 11.12 8.02 -21.08
C LEU A 343 11.75 6.80 -21.78
N LEU A 344 12.15 6.93 -23.05
CA LEU A 344 12.74 5.84 -23.84
C LEU A 344 14.06 5.32 -23.25
N ASN A 345 14.75 6.14 -22.46
CA ASN A 345 16.02 5.78 -21.83
C ASN A 345 15.86 5.47 -20.32
N ASN A 346 14.63 5.39 -19.80
CA ASN A 346 14.32 5.24 -18.37
C ASN A 346 15.11 6.23 -17.48
N ARG A 347 15.21 7.49 -17.91
CA ARG A 347 15.84 8.58 -17.16
C ARG A 347 14.78 9.50 -16.59
N ASN A 348 14.98 9.96 -15.35
CA ASN A 348 14.12 10.97 -14.71
C ASN A 348 12.62 10.60 -14.67
N VAL A 349 12.29 9.31 -14.78
CA VAL A 349 10.93 8.81 -14.63
C VAL A 349 10.61 8.77 -13.14
N LEU A 350 9.52 9.43 -12.76
CA LEU A 350 9.10 9.59 -11.36
C LEU A 350 8.14 8.50 -10.91
N GLY A 351 7.40 7.91 -11.84
CA GLY A 351 6.42 6.88 -11.54
C GLY A 351 5.50 6.64 -12.71
N SER A 352 4.63 5.65 -12.53
CA SER A 352 3.73 5.21 -13.58
C SER A 352 2.49 4.56 -12.96
N ALA A 353 1.33 4.90 -13.50
CA ALA A 353 0.03 4.37 -13.10
C ALA A 353 -0.62 3.64 -14.26
N TYR A 354 -1.24 2.50 -13.98
CA TYR A 354 -1.85 1.64 -15.00
C TYR A 354 -3.23 1.19 -14.57
N SER A 355 -4.10 1.02 -15.57
CA SER A 355 -5.36 0.31 -15.43
C SER A 355 -5.38 -0.80 -16.47
N THR A 356 -5.59 -2.03 -16.03
CA THR A 356 -5.93 -3.13 -16.92
C THR A 356 -7.42 -3.05 -17.23
N MET A 357 -7.76 -2.78 -18.49
CA MET A 357 -9.12 -2.84 -18.99
C MET A 357 -9.39 -4.22 -19.57
N ALA A 358 -10.60 -4.72 -19.33
CA ALA A 358 -11.13 -5.88 -20.03
C ALA A 358 -11.14 -5.63 -21.56
N VAL A 359 -10.58 -6.54 -22.37
CA VAL A 359 -10.84 -6.51 -23.82
C VAL A 359 -12.33 -6.69 -24.03
N GLY A 360 -12.98 -5.73 -24.66
CA GLY A 360 -14.38 -5.85 -25.10
C GLY A 360 -15.38 -4.97 -24.38
N GLY A 361 -15.00 -4.28 -23.29
CA GLY A 361 -15.85 -3.25 -22.69
C GLY A 361 -17.25 -3.73 -22.31
N GLU A 362 -17.43 -5.00 -21.95
CA GLU A 362 -18.67 -5.42 -21.30
C GLU A 362 -18.67 -4.77 -19.91
N ILE A 363 -19.36 -3.63 -19.83
CA ILE A 363 -19.74 -2.99 -18.59
C ILE A 363 -20.47 -4.06 -17.79
N TYR A 364 -19.94 -4.44 -16.63
CA TYR A 364 -20.67 -5.28 -15.69
C TYR A 364 -22.03 -4.60 -15.44
N ARG A 365 -23.11 -5.28 -15.82
CA ARG A 365 -24.44 -4.88 -15.41
C ARG A 365 -24.57 -5.33 -13.97
N THR A 366 -24.63 -4.34 -13.08
CA THR A 366 -24.76 -4.55 -11.66
C THR A 366 -26.18 -4.20 -11.25
N TYR A 367 -26.84 -5.10 -10.53
CA TYR A 367 -28.17 -4.90 -9.99
C TYR A 367 -28.13 -5.04 -8.47
N GLN A 368 -28.97 -4.26 -7.80
CA GLN A 368 -29.21 -4.33 -6.37
C GLN A 368 -30.70 -4.62 -6.15
N PRO A 369 -31.06 -5.33 -5.07
CA PRO A 369 -32.47 -5.53 -4.75
C PRO A 369 -33.10 -4.17 -4.39
N PRO A 370 -34.43 -4.03 -4.53
CA PRO A 370 -35.14 -2.91 -3.94
C PRO A 370 -34.87 -2.84 -2.43
N SER A 371 -34.76 -1.64 -1.88
CA SER A 371 -34.62 -1.46 -0.43
C SER A 371 -35.81 -2.11 0.30
N PRO A 372 -35.56 -2.80 1.43
CA PRO A 372 -36.62 -3.49 2.15
C PRO A 372 -37.64 -2.49 2.70
N THR A 373 -38.93 -2.80 2.51
CA THR A 373 -40.03 -2.03 3.08
C THR A 373 -40.56 -2.71 4.33
N TRP A 374 -40.62 -1.99 5.44
CA TRP A 374 -41.10 -2.51 6.71
C TRP A 374 -42.40 -1.83 7.15
N GLU A 375 -43.22 -2.53 7.95
CA GLU A 375 -44.33 -1.90 8.66
C GLU A 375 -43.90 -1.44 10.06
N VAL A 376 -44.34 -0.25 10.48
CA VAL A 376 -44.13 0.19 11.88
C VAL A 376 -44.83 -0.79 12.82
N GLY A 377 -44.07 -1.34 13.76
CA GLY A 377 -44.48 -2.42 14.67
C GLY A 377 -44.07 -3.82 14.21
N GLN A 378 -43.48 -3.97 13.02
CA GLN A 378 -42.98 -5.25 12.52
C GLN A 378 -41.72 -5.67 13.28
N ARG A 379 -41.65 -6.96 13.61
CA ARG A 379 -40.42 -7.57 14.14
C ARG A 379 -39.44 -7.87 13.02
N VAL A 380 -38.18 -7.55 13.28
CA VAL A 380 -37.08 -7.72 12.34
C VAL A 380 -35.91 -8.44 13.01
N ASP A 381 -35.20 -9.21 12.20
CA ASP A 381 -33.93 -9.85 12.54
C ASP A 381 -32.92 -9.37 11.49
N LEU A 382 -31.98 -8.54 11.91
CA LEU A 382 -31.09 -7.77 11.04
C LEU A 382 -29.64 -8.09 11.37
N VAL A 383 -28.77 -8.16 10.36
CA VAL A 383 -27.34 -8.38 10.56
C VAL A 383 -26.57 -7.27 9.85
N GLY A 384 -25.57 -6.70 10.50
CA GLY A 384 -24.79 -5.60 9.94
C GLY A 384 -23.65 -5.11 10.82
N TYR A 385 -22.91 -4.13 10.33
CA TYR A 385 -21.86 -3.45 11.10
C TYR A 385 -22.42 -2.25 11.85
N LEU A 386 -21.87 -2.00 13.04
CA LEU A 386 -22.23 -0.82 13.81
C LEU A 386 -21.39 0.38 13.39
N ASN A 387 -22.08 1.46 13.02
CA ASN A 387 -21.50 2.79 12.96
C ASN A 387 -22.00 3.59 14.17
N VAL A 388 -21.08 4.10 15.00
CA VAL A 388 -21.42 4.78 16.26
C VAL A 388 -20.95 6.21 16.21
N LEU A 389 -21.89 7.13 16.41
CA LEU A 389 -21.69 8.55 16.33
C LEU A 389 -22.19 9.24 17.61
N VAL A 390 -21.55 10.32 18.02
CA VAL A 390 -21.99 11.15 19.15
C VAL A 390 -22.44 12.50 18.63
N ASN A 391 -23.69 12.89 18.91
CA ASN A 391 -24.18 14.21 18.54
C ASN A 391 -23.33 15.29 19.23
N ALA A 392 -22.78 16.22 18.44
CA ALA A 392 -21.78 17.17 18.91
C ALA A 392 -22.35 18.21 19.90
N ASP A 393 -23.64 18.50 19.84
CA ASP A 393 -24.30 19.49 20.70
C ASP A 393 -24.86 18.87 21.98
N THR A 394 -25.46 17.68 21.87
CA THR A 394 -26.21 17.05 22.97
C THR A 394 -25.42 15.97 23.69
N GLY A 395 -24.37 15.43 23.06
CA GLY A 395 -23.62 14.27 23.56
C GLY A 395 -24.40 12.95 23.47
N VAL A 396 -25.55 12.94 22.81
CA VAL A 396 -26.39 11.74 22.66
C VAL A 396 -25.78 10.82 21.61
N LEU A 397 -25.71 9.52 21.93
CA LEU A 397 -25.26 8.49 21.01
C LEU A 397 -26.30 8.23 19.92
N ARG A 398 -25.79 8.08 18.70
CA ARG A 398 -26.50 7.56 17.54
C ARG A 398 -25.79 6.29 17.11
N VAL A 399 -26.51 5.18 17.09
CA VAL A 399 -26.00 3.88 16.67
C VAL A 399 -26.73 3.50 15.40
N GLU A 400 -26.00 3.35 14.30
CA GLU A 400 -26.52 2.88 13.02
C GLU A 400 -26.03 1.46 12.77
N LEU A 401 -26.94 0.57 12.36
CA LEU A 401 -26.60 -0.74 11.80
C LEU A 401 -26.59 -0.63 10.28
N MET A 402 -25.47 -0.95 9.66
CA MET A 402 -25.31 -0.99 8.20
C MET A 402 -25.34 -2.45 7.75
N GLY A 403 -26.41 -2.82 7.05
CA GLY A 403 -26.57 -4.16 6.47
C GLY A 403 -25.67 -4.39 5.26
N PRO A 404 -25.45 -5.66 4.87
CA PRO A 404 -24.71 -6.01 3.64
C PRO A 404 -25.40 -5.48 2.37
N ASP A 405 -26.71 -5.24 2.44
CA ASP A 405 -27.55 -4.62 1.42
C ASP A 405 -27.43 -3.07 1.37
N GLN A 406 -26.51 -2.50 2.14
CA GLN A 406 -26.33 -1.06 2.32
C GLN A 406 -27.54 -0.34 2.94
N THR A 407 -28.54 -1.08 3.44
CA THR A 407 -29.64 -0.48 4.21
C THR A 407 -29.12 -0.05 5.58
N SER A 408 -29.50 1.15 6.01
CA SER A 408 -29.11 1.71 7.30
C SER A 408 -30.29 1.68 8.27
N TYR A 409 -30.03 1.22 9.50
CA TYR A 409 -31.02 1.17 10.57
C TYR A 409 -30.53 1.97 11.78
N ILE A 410 -31.30 2.98 12.20
CA ILE A 410 -31.02 3.74 13.41
C ILE A 410 -31.53 2.93 14.60
N LEU A 411 -30.62 2.50 15.47
CA LEU A 411 -30.95 1.69 16.63
C LEU A 411 -31.39 2.58 17.80
N THR A 412 -32.49 2.18 18.46
CA THR A 412 -33.05 2.82 19.64
C THR A 412 -33.25 1.78 20.75
N GLY A 413 -33.19 2.17 22.02
CA GLY A 413 -33.38 1.24 23.15
C GLY A 413 -32.50 1.56 24.36
N GLN A 414 -32.64 0.75 25.42
CA GLN A 414 -31.89 0.97 26.68
C GLN A 414 -30.44 0.46 26.61
N ASP A 415 -30.15 -0.52 25.75
CA ASP A 415 -28.87 -1.23 25.72
C ASP A 415 -27.88 -0.69 24.67
N LEU A 416 -28.14 0.48 24.08
CA LEU A 416 -27.26 1.07 23.05
C LEU A 416 -25.85 1.36 23.55
N ASN A 417 -25.69 1.72 24.83
CA ASN A 417 -24.36 1.93 25.42
C ASN A 417 -23.54 0.64 25.47
N GLU A 418 -24.18 -0.49 25.75
CA GLU A 418 -23.52 -1.79 25.78
C GLU A 418 -23.21 -2.26 24.35
N LEU A 419 -24.18 -2.14 23.44
CA LEU A 419 -24.02 -2.49 22.03
C LEU A 419 -22.91 -1.68 21.36
N SER A 420 -22.86 -0.36 21.60
CA SER A 420 -21.81 0.52 21.04
C SER A 420 -20.40 0.23 21.59
N ALA A 421 -20.29 -0.39 22.76
CA ALA A 421 -19.01 -0.87 23.28
C ALA A 421 -18.46 -2.05 22.45
N GLN A 422 -19.32 -2.81 21.79
CA GLN A 422 -18.95 -3.99 20.99
C GLN A 422 -18.57 -3.68 19.53
N ARG A 423 -18.39 -2.41 19.17
CA ARG A 423 -18.06 -1.97 17.80
C ARG A 423 -16.78 -2.59 17.21
N GLN A 424 -15.89 -3.13 18.04
CA GLN A 424 -14.65 -3.79 17.62
C GLN A 424 -14.84 -5.28 17.27
N LEU A 425 -15.98 -5.89 17.63
CA LEU A 425 -16.23 -7.33 17.45
C LEU A 425 -16.66 -7.72 16.03
N GLY A 426 -16.79 -6.76 15.11
CA GLY A 426 -17.25 -7.01 13.73
C GLY A 426 -18.77 -6.80 13.56
N ALA A 427 -19.43 -7.71 12.85
CA ALA A 427 -20.87 -7.61 12.59
C ALA A 427 -21.70 -8.04 13.80
N VAL A 428 -22.91 -7.51 13.94
CA VAL A 428 -23.87 -7.87 14.99
C VAL A 428 -25.20 -8.28 14.38
N ARG A 429 -25.91 -9.18 15.06
CA ARG A 429 -27.30 -9.52 14.77
C ARG A 429 -28.20 -8.82 15.77
N ILE A 430 -29.19 -8.08 15.27
CA ILE A 430 -30.17 -7.32 16.03
C ILE A 430 -31.54 -7.94 15.84
N GLN A 431 -32.18 -8.33 16.94
CA GLN A 431 -33.61 -8.63 16.96
C GLN A 431 -34.34 -7.45 17.59
N GLY A 432 -35.34 -6.93 16.88
CA GLY A 432 -36.03 -5.72 17.30
C GLY A 432 -37.35 -5.50 16.61
N VAL A 433 -37.90 -4.32 16.83
CA VAL A 433 -39.17 -3.87 16.25
C VAL A 433 -38.96 -2.55 15.52
N ILE A 434 -39.46 -2.46 14.30
CA ILE A 434 -39.47 -1.22 13.52
C ILE A 434 -40.34 -0.19 14.25
N SER A 435 -39.72 0.86 14.77
CA SER A 435 -40.40 1.87 15.60
C SER A 435 -40.85 3.08 14.80
N ALA A 436 -40.10 3.43 13.74
CA ALA A 436 -40.39 4.53 12.85
C ALA A 436 -39.67 4.35 11.51
N GLN A 437 -40.06 5.17 10.54
CA GLN A 437 -39.33 5.38 9.29
C GLN A 437 -39.05 6.87 9.19
N ASP A 438 -37.78 7.25 9.20
CA ASP A 438 -37.37 8.66 9.14
C ASP A 438 -37.22 9.13 7.68
N SER A 439 -36.73 8.24 6.81
CA SER A 439 -36.60 8.44 5.37
C SER A 439 -36.93 7.13 4.62
N PRO A 440 -37.12 7.12 3.30
CA PRO A 440 -37.40 5.90 2.54
C PRO A 440 -36.48 4.71 2.86
N ASN A 441 -35.21 4.97 3.20
CA ASN A 441 -34.18 3.96 3.46
C ASN A 441 -33.60 4.01 4.88
N ASP A 442 -34.07 4.92 5.74
CA ASP A 442 -33.62 5.03 7.14
C ASP A 442 -34.76 4.60 8.07
N TRP A 443 -34.60 3.40 8.63
CA TRP A 443 -35.56 2.80 9.55
C TRP A 443 -35.07 2.91 10.98
N GLN A 444 -35.96 3.26 11.91
CA GLN A 444 -35.66 3.14 13.33
C GLN A 444 -36.04 1.76 13.84
N VAL A 445 -35.13 1.12 14.57
CA VAL A 445 -35.35 -0.20 15.18
C VAL A 445 -35.21 -0.06 16.69
N ALA A 446 -36.29 -0.37 17.41
CA ALA A 446 -36.23 -0.58 18.85
C ALA A 446 -35.61 -1.96 19.12
N VAL A 447 -34.38 -1.97 19.61
CA VAL A 447 -33.62 -3.19 19.89
C VAL A 447 -34.26 -3.92 21.06
N GLU A 448 -34.63 -5.19 20.85
CA GLU A 448 -35.09 -6.10 21.91
C GLU A 448 -33.91 -6.92 22.45
N THR A 449 -33.09 -7.48 21.55
CA THR A 449 -31.87 -8.25 21.87
C THR A 449 -30.84 -8.12 20.76
N TRP A 450 -29.58 -8.39 21.07
CA TRP A 450 -28.50 -8.43 20.10
C TRP A 450 -27.48 -9.52 20.44
N GLU A 451 -26.73 -9.98 19.44
CA GLU A 451 -25.59 -10.89 19.59
C GLU A 451 -24.46 -10.51 18.60
N ALA A 452 -23.22 -10.77 18.96
CA ALA A 452 -22.09 -10.64 18.04
C ALA A 452 -22.12 -11.78 17.00
N VAL A 453 -21.79 -11.47 15.75
CA VAL A 453 -21.74 -12.44 14.66
C VAL A 453 -20.28 -12.63 14.25
N SER A 454 -19.86 -13.90 14.09
CA SER A 454 -18.51 -14.19 13.61
C SER A 454 -18.31 -13.60 12.21
N PRO A 455 -17.15 -12.99 11.89
CA PRO A 455 -16.84 -12.51 10.55
C PRO A 455 -17.01 -13.58 9.45
N VAL A 456 -16.83 -14.87 9.80
CA VAL A 456 -17.02 -16.01 8.88
C VAL A 456 -18.48 -16.20 8.52
N ASP A 457 -19.40 -16.00 9.47
CA ASP A 457 -20.84 -16.13 9.24
C ASP A 457 -21.43 -14.90 8.52
N PHE A 458 -20.68 -13.79 8.49
CA PHE A 458 -21.06 -12.55 7.79
C PHE A 458 -20.58 -12.52 6.33
N ASN A 459 -19.43 -13.14 6.02
CA ASN A 459 -18.92 -13.25 4.65
C ASN A 459 -19.63 -14.36 3.88
N LEU A 460 -20.88 -14.10 3.49
CA LEU A 460 -21.65 -15.03 2.68
C LEU A 460 -21.10 -15.11 1.25
N PRO A 461 -21.02 -16.32 0.66
CA PRO A 461 -20.44 -16.49 -0.65
C PRO A 461 -21.30 -15.85 -1.75
N CYS A 462 -20.64 -15.39 -2.81
CA CYS A 462 -21.34 -15.11 -4.06
C CYS A 462 -21.47 -16.41 -4.87
N LEU A 463 -22.68 -16.68 -5.37
CA LEU A 463 -22.98 -17.85 -6.18
C LEU A 463 -22.92 -17.49 -7.66
N THR A 464 -22.31 -18.32 -8.48
CA THR A 464 -22.33 -18.16 -9.94
C THR A 464 -23.33 -19.15 -10.56
N GLY A 465 -24.13 -18.69 -11.51
CA GLY A 465 -25.19 -19.51 -12.11
C GLY A 465 -25.90 -18.82 -13.27
N SER A 466 -27.12 -19.26 -13.55
CA SER A 466 -27.98 -18.70 -14.61
C SER A 466 -29.42 -18.59 -14.15
N LEU A 467 -30.16 -17.65 -14.75
CA LEU A 467 -31.56 -17.42 -14.43
C LEU A 467 -32.47 -18.17 -15.39
N THR A 468 -33.56 -18.72 -14.88
CA THR A 468 -34.73 -19.12 -15.68
C THR A 468 -35.97 -18.42 -15.16
N ARG A 469 -36.85 -17.98 -16.06
CA ARG A 469 -38.16 -17.47 -15.69
C ARG A 469 -39.27 -18.39 -16.20
N SER A 470 -40.27 -18.56 -15.35
CA SER A 470 -41.51 -19.26 -15.69
C SER A 470 -42.70 -18.43 -15.21
N GLY A 471 -43.18 -17.52 -16.06
CA GLY A 471 -44.18 -16.53 -15.67
C GLY A 471 -43.54 -15.43 -14.81
N ASP A 472 -44.18 -15.08 -13.70
CA ASP A 472 -43.69 -14.05 -12.76
C ASP A 472 -42.66 -14.60 -11.76
N THR A 473 -42.26 -15.86 -11.88
CA THR A 473 -41.32 -16.52 -10.97
C THR A 473 -39.96 -16.65 -11.63
N ALA A 474 -38.95 -16.07 -11.00
CA ALA A 474 -37.55 -16.18 -11.36
C ALA A 474 -36.87 -17.24 -10.49
N ARG A 475 -36.03 -18.06 -11.11
CA ARG A 475 -35.24 -19.09 -10.44
C ARG A 475 -33.79 -19.05 -10.87
N PHE A 476 -32.90 -19.09 -9.89
CA PHE A 476 -31.47 -19.15 -10.09
C PHE A 476 -30.99 -20.59 -10.04
N HIS A 477 -30.23 -21.00 -11.05
CA HIS A 477 -29.55 -22.29 -11.12
C HIS A 477 -28.05 -22.07 -10.97
N SER A 478 -27.48 -22.45 -9.83
CA SER A 478 -26.04 -22.35 -9.58
C SER A 478 -25.24 -23.33 -10.43
N GLY A 479 -23.93 -23.09 -10.54
CA GLY A 479 -23.02 -23.92 -11.34
C GLY A 479 -22.90 -25.38 -10.90
N ASP A 480 -23.23 -25.70 -9.66
CA ASP A 480 -23.33 -27.06 -9.11
C ASP A 480 -24.68 -27.75 -9.43
N GLY A 481 -25.60 -27.04 -10.09
CA GLY A 481 -26.93 -27.52 -10.45
C GLY A 481 -28.00 -27.33 -9.37
N THR A 482 -27.68 -26.68 -8.25
CA THR A 482 -28.65 -26.33 -7.21
C THR A 482 -29.60 -25.25 -7.72
N GLU A 483 -30.87 -25.33 -7.32
CA GLU A 483 -31.92 -24.40 -7.74
C GLU A 483 -32.45 -23.62 -6.55
N TYR A 484 -32.58 -22.31 -6.73
CA TYR A 484 -33.09 -21.38 -5.75
C TYR A 484 -34.15 -20.47 -6.37
N GLY A 485 -35.10 -20.00 -5.57
CA GLY A 485 -35.95 -18.89 -5.99
C GLY A 485 -35.14 -17.60 -6.02
N LEU A 486 -35.38 -16.73 -6.99
CA LEU A 486 -34.76 -15.40 -7.04
C LEU A 486 -35.86 -14.33 -7.00
N PRO A 487 -36.31 -13.92 -5.80
CA PRO A 487 -37.27 -12.83 -5.68
C PRO A 487 -36.66 -11.53 -6.19
N ASP A 488 -37.53 -10.65 -6.72
CA ASP A 488 -37.18 -9.33 -7.26
C ASP A 488 -36.07 -9.35 -8.33
N ALA A 489 -35.97 -10.45 -9.09
CA ALA A 489 -35.04 -10.56 -10.20
C ALA A 489 -35.30 -9.45 -11.25
N PRO A 490 -34.30 -8.62 -11.58
CA PRO A 490 -34.46 -7.54 -12.56
C PRO A 490 -34.98 -8.05 -13.90
N GLU A 491 -36.00 -7.41 -14.49
CA GLU A 491 -36.66 -7.87 -15.72
C GLU A 491 -35.70 -7.90 -16.93
N GLU A 492 -34.64 -7.09 -16.90
CA GLU A 492 -33.67 -6.91 -17.96
C GLU A 492 -32.67 -8.07 -18.10
N ILE A 493 -32.57 -8.94 -17.10
CA ILE A 493 -31.70 -10.12 -17.13
C ILE A 493 -32.33 -11.15 -18.06
N ALA A 494 -31.64 -11.64 -19.09
CA ALA A 494 -32.23 -12.61 -20.00
C ALA A 494 -32.25 -14.04 -19.41
N ASP A 495 -33.22 -14.86 -19.81
CA ASP A 495 -33.21 -16.29 -19.47
C ASP A 495 -31.98 -17.00 -20.04
N GLY A 496 -31.32 -17.80 -19.21
CA GLY A 496 -30.08 -18.51 -19.53
C GLY A 496 -28.82 -17.64 -19.46
N GLU A 497 -28.95 -16.35 -19.14
CA GLU A 497 -27.81 -15.46 -18.94
C GLU A 497 -27.02 -15.87 -17.68
N ARG A 498 -25.69 -15.85 -17.77
CA ARG A 498 -24.82 -16.16 -16.63
C ARG A 498 -24.65 -14.95 -15.73
N MET A 499 -24.69 -15.17 -14.42
CA MET A 499 -24.56 -14.13 -13.40
C MET A 499 -23.90 -14.62 -12.13
N GLU A 500 -23.32 -13.69 -11.39
CA GLU A 500 -22.93 -13.84 -10.00
C GLU A 500 -24.00 -13.18 -9.11
N ILE A 501 -24.40 -13.85 -8.02
CA ILE A 501 -25.33 -13.33 -7.01
C ILE A 501 -24.67 -13.39 -5.64
N CYS A 502 -24.49 -12.24 -4.99
CA CYS A 502 -23.96 -12.17 -3.63
C CYS A 502 -25.09 -12.16 -2.59
N LEU A 503 -24.97 -13.03 -1.60
CA LEU A 503 -26.03 -13.35 -0.64
C LEU A 503 -25.99 -12.43 0.58
N ALA A 504 -27.16 -11.98 1.02
CA ALA A 504 -27.34 -11.20 2.26
C ALA A 504 -27.77 -12.08 3.45
N ALA A 505 -28.20 -13.32 3.19
CA ALA A 505 -28.46 -14.33 4.21
C ALA A 505 -28.13 -15.75 3.68
N PRO A 506 -27.81 -16.72 4.54
CA PRO A 506 -27.72 -18.13 4.15
C PRO A 506 -29.04 -18.64 3.54
N ALA A 507 -28.96 -19.51 2.54
CA ALA A 507 -30.13 -20.14 1.91
C ALA A 507 -29.89 -21.64 1.67
N GLU A 508 -30.91 -22.48 1.90
CA GLU A 508 -30.85 -23.90 1.58
C GLU A 508 -31.33 -24.17 0.13
N PRO A 509 -30.95 -25.30 -0.49
CA PRO A 509 -31.46 -25.70 -1.80
C PRO A 509 -32.99 -25.66 -1.88
N GLY A 510 -33.51 -24.88 -2.83
CA GLY A 510 -34.94 -24.69 -3.06
C GLY A 510 -35.58 -23.51 -2.34
N ASP A 511 -34.86 -22.83 -1.45
CA ASP A 511 -35.30 -21.58 -0.82
C ASP A 511 -35.21 -20.39 -1.78
N ASP A 512 -35.89 -19.30 -1.43
CA ASP A 512 -35.71 -18.00 -2.06
C ASP A 512 -34.39 -17.36 -1.57
N LEU A 513 -33.56 -16.89 -2.49
CA LEU A 513 -32.32 -16.19 -2.15
C LEU A 513 -32.62 -14.80 -1.60
N THR A 514 -32.04 -14.48 -0.45
CA THR A 514 -31.84 -13.10 -0.02
C THR A 514 -30.49 -12.63 -0.55
N TRP A 515 -30.50 -11.69 -1.50
CA TRP A 515 -29.31 -11.23 -2.20
C TRP A 515 -29.16 -9.72 -2.06
N TYR A 516 -27.94 -9.20 -2.21
CA TYR A 516 -27.67 -7.75 -2.18
C TYR A 516 -26.99 -7.22 -3.45
N ASN A 517 -26.45 -8.11 -4.28
CA ASN A 517 -25.79 -7.72 -5.51
C ASN A 517 -25.89 -8.82 -6.57
N ILE A 518 -26.18 -8.45 -7.81
CA ILE A 518 -26.07 -9.32 -8.99
C ILE A 518 -25.10 -8.66 -9.97
N ARG A 519 -24.17 -9.44 -10.54
CA ARG A 519 -23.23 -9.00 -11.58
C ARG A 519 -23.34 -9.86 -12.84
N ILE A 520 -23.40 -9.19 -13.99
CA ILE A 520 -23.50 -9.84 -15.32
C ILE A 520 -22.50 -9.20 -16.29
N PRO A 521 -21.61 -10.01 -16.92
CA PRO A 521 -21.34 -11.42 -16.64
C PRO A 521 -20.72 -11.63 -15.24
N PRO A 522 -20.59 -12.88 -14.73
CA PRO A 522 -19.88 -13.15 -13.48
C PRO A 522 -18.44 -12.61 -13.56
N PRO A 523 -17.89 -11.99 -12.50
CA PRO A 523 -16.52 -11.47 -12.51
C PRO A 523 -15.45 -12.51 -12.82
N GLY A 524 -15.70 -13.80 -12.51
CA GLY A 524 -14.79 -14.90 -12.84
C GLY A 524 -14.84 -15.38 -14.30
N ASP A 525 -15.86 -14.97 -15.08
CA ASP A 525 -15.94 -15.22 -16.52
C ASP A 525 -15.42 -14.02 -17.35
N GLY A 526 -15.26 -12.85 -16.71
CA GLY A 526 -14.60 -11.68 -17.26
C GLY A 526 -13.18 -11.53 -16.68
N PRO A 527 -12.31 -10.68 -17.27
CA PRO A 527 -11.11 -10.26 -16.56
C PRO A 527 -11.51 -9.44 -15.31
N PRO A 528 -10.71 -9.49 -14.23
CA PRO A 528 -11.07 -8.86 -12.96
C PRO A 528 -11.39 -7.37 -13.14
N PRO A 529 -12.28 -6.79 -12.31
CA PRO A 529 -12.44 -5.33 -12.26
C PRO A 529 -11.06 -4.72 -11.99
N GLY A 530 -10.60 -3.90 -12.94
CA GLY A 530 -9.23 -3.37 -12.93
C GLY A 530 -8.97 -2.61 -11.64
N GLY A 531 -8.18 -3.20 -10.74
CA GLY A 531 -7.55 -2.44 -9.67
C GLY A 531 -6.63 -1.41 -10.31
N VAL A 532 -6.78 -0.13 -9.94
CA VAL A 532 -5.76 0.87 -10.25
C VAL A 532 -4.58 0.54 -9.34
N VAL A 533 -3.50 0.02 -9.93
CA VAL A 533 -2.23 -0.13 -9.20
C VAL A 533 -1.43 1.15 -9.47
N THR A 534 -1.33 1.99 -8.44
CA THR A 534 -0.53 3.21 -8.49
C THR A 534 0.81 2.91 -7.83
N GLU A 535 1.87 2.77 -8.62
CA GLU A 535 3.23 2.62 -8.11
C GLU A 535 3.92 3.99 -8.17
N GLN A 536 4.04 4.66 -7.02
CA GLN A 536 4.79 5.92 -6.89
C GLN A 536 6.14 5.63 -6.23
N VAL A 537 7.24 5.83 -6.97
CA VAL A 537 8.59 5.77 -6.41
C VAL A 537 9.00 7.18 -6.00
N VAL A 538 9.04 7.44 -4.69
CA VAL A 538 9.40 8.76 -4.15
C VAL A 538 10.93 8.88 -4.08
N VAL A 539 11.53 9.66 -4.97
CA VAL A 539 12.87 10.20 -4.77
C VAL A 539 12.72 11.56 -4.08
N GLU A 540 12.83 11.57 -2.76
CA GLU A 540 12.79 12.81 -1.99
C GLU A 540 14.09 13.60 -2.20
N LYS A 541 14.01 14.66 -3.01
CA LYS A 541 15.11 15.59 -3.23
C LYS A 541 14.80 16.92 -2.56
N VAL A 542 15.50 17.22 -1.46
CA VAL A 542 15.48 18.54 -0.84
C VAL A 542 16.28 19.50 -1.72
N VAL A 543 15.59 20.32 -2.51
CA VAL A 543 16.21 21.42 -3.27
C VAL A 543 15.98 22.72 -2.50
N GLU A 544 17.00 23.20 -1.79
CA GLU A 544 17.01 24.58 -1.29
C GLU A 544 17.16 25.54 -2.49
N VAL A 545 16.05 26.10 -2.96
CA VAL A 545 16.07 27.18 -3.95
C VAL A 545 16.38 28.48 -3.23
N ALA A 546 17.57 29.03 -3.47
CA ALA A 546 17.96 30.35 -2.97
C ALA A 546 17.15 31.45 -3.65
N VAL A 547 16.06 31.90 -3.02
CA VAL A 547 15.31 33.08 -3.44
C VAL A 547 16.17 34.33 -3.16
N PRO A 548 16.45 35.21 -4.14
CA PRO A 548 17.15 36.46 -3.87
C PRO A 548 16.25 37.39 -3.02
N PRO A 549 16.79 38.07 -2.00
CA PRO A 549 15.98 38.89 -1.11
C PRO A 549 15.40 40.09 -1.85
N VAL A 550 14.07 40.14 -1.92
CA VAL A 550 13.31 41.34 -2.33
C VAL A 550 13.43 42.37 -1.21
N GLY A 551 14.02 43.52 -1.52
CA GLY A 551 14.15 44.63 -0.58
C GLY A 551 12.79 45.22 -0.20
N MET A 552 12.39 45.04 1.05
CA MET A 552 11.26 45.74 1.66
C MET A 552 11.79 46.75 2.68
N ALA A 553 11.28 47.97 2.56
CA ALA A 553 11.69 49.17 3.25
C ALA A 553 11.33 49.15 4.75
N GLU A 554 12.12 49.92 5.51
CA GLU A 554 11.97 50.18 6.94
C GLU A 554 10.59 50.74 7.33
N GLY A 555 10.05 50.27 8.46
CA GLY A 555 9.02 51.01 9.19
C GLY A 555 8.25 50.22 10.25
N GLY A 556 8.64 50.38 11.52
CA GLY A 556 7.68 50.53 12.63
C GLY A 556 7.43 49.33 13.57
N GLU A 557 8.00 49.46 14.78
CA GLU A 557 7.57 48.97 16.11
C GLU A 557 6.04 48.72 16.24
N GLU A 558 5.49 47.81 17.05
CA GLU A 558 5.78 47.42 18.44
C GLU A 558 4.84 46.24 18.82
N GLY A 559 5.22 45.33 19.73
CA GLY A 559 4.27 44.47 20.47
C GLY A 559 4.65 43.00 20.59
N GLY A 560 5.33 42.62 21.67
CA GLY A 560 5.91 41.29 21.88
C GLY A 560 5.00 40.23 22.51
N SER A 561 5.53 39.01 22.63
CA SER A 561 5.65 38.28 23.90
C SER A 561 6.18 36.85 23.67
N GLY A 562 7.37 36.58 24.23
CA GLY A 562 7.67 35.34 24.95
C GLY A 562 7.76 34.02 24.20
N ILE A 563 8.98 33.61 23.84
CA ILE A 563 9.32 32.19 23.67
C ILE A 563 10.56 31.88 24.49
N GLY A 564 10.41 30.85 25.34
CA GLY A 564 11.48 30.27 26.12
C GLY A 564 12.53 29.62 25.24
N GLU A 565 13.74 29.65 25.75
CA GLU A 565 14.97 29.10 25.21
C GLU A 565 14.84 27.58 25.00
N ALA A 566 14.60 27.15 23.76
CA ALA A 566 14.63 25.75 23.35
C ALA A 566 16.08 25.29 23.20
N VAL A 567 16.49 24.36 24.05
CA VAL A 567 17.74 23.60 23.92
C VAL A 567 17.61 22.69 22.69
N PRO A 568 18.49 22.77 21.68
CA PRO A 568 18.41 21.87 20.54
C PRO A 568 18.90 20.48 20.96
N LEU A 569 17.98 19.55 21.18
CA LEU A 569 18.26 18.12 21.13
C LEU A 569 18.46 17.72 19.67
N ALA A 570 19.72 17.70 19.23
CA ALA A 570 20.09 17.02 18.00
C ALA A 570 19.93 15.51 18.21
N ALA A 571 18.79 14.96 17.82
CA ALA A 571 18.67 13.52 17.56
C ALA A 571 19.39 13.21 16.24
N PRO A 572 20.27 12.20 16.19
CA PRO A 572 20.81 11.74 14.91
C PRO A 572 19.70 11.00 14.16
N THR A 573 19.19 11.60 13.08
CA THR A 573 18.39 10.91 12.06
C THR A 573 19.32 9.93 11.34
N ALA A 574 19.41 8.70 11.83
CA ALA A 574 19.98 7.61 11.06
C ALA A 574 18.92 7.17 10.06
N VAL A 575 19.09 7.54 8.79
CA VAL A 575 18.37 6.88 7.69
C VAL A 575 18.85 5.42 7.71
N LEU A 576 17.98 4.50 8.15
CA LEU A 576 18.25 3.07 8.06
C LEU A 576 18.33 2.74 6.57
N ALA A 577 19.53 2.38 6.10
CA ALA A 577 19.68 1.80 4.77
C ALA A 577 18.89 0.49 4.75
N GLU A 578 18.11 0.26 3.69
CA GLU A 578 17.40 -1.01 3.50
C GLU A 578 18.43 -2.16 3.59
N PRO A 579 18.13 -3.22 4.36
CA PRO A 579 19.03 -4.35 4.48
C PRO A 579 19.16 -5.02 3.11
N SER A 580 20.37 -5.04 2.55
CA SER A 580 20.68 -5.82 1.34
C SER A 580 21.03 -7.24 1.73
N SER A 581 20.65 -8.23 0.89
CA SER A 581 21.05 -9.63 1.08
C SER A 581 22.56 -9.73 1.34
N PRO A 582 22.99 -10.53 2.34
CA PRO A 582 24.41 -10.71 2.65
C PRO A 582 25.14 -11.58 1.60
N TYR A 583 24.41 -12.21 0.67
CA TYR A 583 24.96 -13.11 -0.33
C TYR A 583 25.12 -12.42 -1.69
N GLN A 584 26.07 -12.91 -2.50
CA GLN A 584 26.31 -12.45 -3.87
C GLN A 584 25.92 -13.53 -4.88
N ILE A 585 25.49 -13.09 -6.08
CA ILE A 585 25.25 -14.00 -7.20
C ILE A 585 26.50 -14.85 -7.46
N GLY A 586 26.31 -16.17 -7.42
CA GLY A 586 27.33 -17.20 -7.55
C GLY A 586 27.69 -17.90 -6.25
N ASP A 587 27.32 -17.35 -5.09
CA ASP A 587 27.61 -17.94 -3.77
C ASP A 587 26.87 -19.25 -3.57
N GLU A 588 27.56 -20.25 -3.01
CA GLU A 588 26.92 -21.47 -2.51
C GLU A 588 26.36 -21.21 -1.11
N VAL A 589 25.10 -21.59 -0.90
CA VAL A 589 24.36 -21.28 0.32
C VAL A 589 23.72 -22.53 0.92
N GLU A 590 23.71 -22.56 2.25
CA GLU A 590 22.89 -23.45 3.08
C GLU A 590 21.99 -22.54 3.90
N LEU A 591 20.70 -22.49 3.55
CA LEU A 591 19.72 -21.62 4.19
C LEU A 591 18.65 -22.46 4.86
N THR A 592 18.27 -22.09 6.08
CA THR A 592 17.10 -22.64 6.77
C THR A 592 16.03 -21.56 6.86
N GLY A 593 14.79 -21.94 6.62
CA GLY A 593 13.69 -21.01 6.45
C GLY A 593 12.43 -21.71 5.97
N ILE A 594 11.41 -20.93 5.71
CA ILE A 594 10.06 -21.40 5.44
C ILE A 594 9.80 -21.37 3.94
N VAL A 595 9.29 -22.47 3.40
CA VAL A 595 8.90 -22.54 1.99
C VAL A 595 7.41 -22.25 1.84
N GLN A 596 7.05 -21.46 0.85
CA GLN A 596 5.67 -21.18 0.45
C GLN A 596 5.52 -21.51 -1.03
N LEU A 597 4.60 -22.40 -1.36
CA LEU A 597 4.36 -22.84 -2.73
C LEU A 597 3.02 -22.36 -3.25
N TYR A 598 2.98 -22.13 -4.55
CA TYR A 598 1.79 -21.70 -5.28
C TYR A 598 1.65 -22.50 -6.56
N ARG A 599 0.42 -22.92 -6.87
CA ARG A 599 0.09 -23.64 -8.10
C ARG A 599 -0.55 -22.69 -9.08
N ILE A 600 0.15 -22.41 -10.16
CA ILE A 600 -0.28 -21.46 -11.20
C ILE A 600 -0.82 -22.25 -12.38
N LYS A 601 -2.06 -21.97 -12.76
CA LYS A 601 -2.74 -22.62 -13.87
C LYS A 601 -2.91 -21.63 -15.03
N ASN A 602 -2.40 -21.94 -16.21
CA ASN A 602 -2.50 -21.04 -17.37
C ASN A 602 -3.85 -21.15 -18.10
N GLU A 603 -4.08 -20.28 -19.10
CA GLU A 603 -5.31 -20.28 -19.93
C GLU A 603 -5.55 -21.60 -20.67
N GLU A 604 -4.48 -22.36 -20.96
CA GLU A 604 -4.55 -23.69 -21.59
C GLU A 604 -4.85 -24.83 -20.58
N GLY A 605 -4.90 -24.49 -19.29
CA GLY A 605 -5.13 -25.41 -18.18
C GLY A 605 -3.90 -26.17 -17.71
N GLU A 606 -2.70 -25.82 -18.20
CA GLU A 606 -1.43 -26.37 -17.72
C GLU A 606 -1.07 -25.76 -16.35
N GLU A 607 -0.52 -26.58 -15.47
CA GLU A 607 -0.16 -26.19 -14.10
C GLU A 607 1.35 -26.17 -13.91
N ARG A 608 1.84 -25.19 -13.14
CA ARG A 608 3.22 -25.14 -12.67
C ARG A 608 3.28 -24.70 -11.20
N LEU A 609 4.32 -25.14 -10.51
CA LEU A 609 4.60 -24.69 -9.14
C LEU A 609 5.60 -23.52 -9.16
N GLU A 610 5.33 -22.54 -8.31
CA GLU A 610 6.31 -21.54 -7.88
C GLU A 610 6.55 -21.68 -6.39
N ALA A 611 7.77 -21.40 -5.95
CA ALA A 611 8.14 -21.46 -4.54
C ALA A 611 8.90 -20.21 -4.10
N ILE A 612 8.51 -19.71 -2.94
CA ILE A 612 9.15 -18.63 -2.20
C ILE A 612 9.76 -19.22 -0.95
N PHE A 613 10.89 -18.68 -0.52
CA PHE A 613 11.58 -19.11 0.66
C PHE A 613 11.94 -17.91 1.54
N VAL A 614 11.37 -17.86 2.74
CA VAL A 614 11.70 -16.83 3.74
C VAL A 614 12.76 -17.41 4.66
N ASN A 615 13.98 -16.89 4.61
CA ASN A 615 15.05 -17.39 5.47
C ASN A 615 14.84 -16.96 6.93
N ASP A 616 15.32 -17.79 7.86
CA ASP A 616 15.21 -17.54 9.30
C ASP A 616 16.14 -16.44 9.82
N GLY A 617 17.02 -15.93 8.94
CA GLY A 617 18.16 -15.08 9.26
C GLY A 617 19.09 -15.74 10.29
N ASP A 618 20.19 -16.38 9.86
CA ASP A 618 21.12 -16.97 10.83
C ASP A 618 22.62 -16.73 10.55
N GLN A 619 23.32 -16.43 11.65
CA GLN A 619 24.79 -16.29 11.86
C GLN A 619 25.51 -15.06 11.25
N GLY A 620 25.29 -13.87 11.84
CA GLY A 620 26.26 -12.75 11.82
C GLY A 620 25.84 -11.53 10.99
N GLU A 621 25.89 -10.35 11.63
CA GLU A 621 25.65 -8.97 11.15
C GLU A 621 24.36 -8.66 10.35
N ALA A 622 23.61 -9.63 9.83
CA ALA A 622 22.28 -9.42 9.24
C ALA A 622 21.19 -9.95 10.18
N ALA A 623 20.48 -9.06 10.86
CA ALA A 623 19.40 -9.36 11.80
C ALA A 623 18.00 -9.40 11.15
N TYR A 624 17.92 -9.61 9.83
CA TYR A 624 16.68 -9.51 9.06
C TYR A 624 16.43 -10.79 8.23
N PRO A 625 15.19 -11.31 8.21
CA PRO A 625 14.80 -12.33 7.25
C PRO A 625 14.82 -11.74 5.84
N PHE A 626 15.35 -12.53 4.90
CA PHE A 626 15.34 -12.27 3.47
C PHE A 626 14.46 -13.32 2.82
N THR A 627 13.59 -12.87 1.93
CA THR A 627 12.84 -13.74 1.06
C THR A 627 13.73 -14.10 -0.12
N TYR A 628 13.49 -15.26 -0.74
CA TYR A 628 14.15 -15.68 -1.97
C TYR A 628 13.17 -16.44 -2.84
N PRO A 629 13.15 -16.18 -4.15
CA PRO A 629 12.59 -17.10 -5.10
C PRO A 629 13.39 -18.41 -5.16
N LEU A 630 12.73 -19.57 -5.13
CA LEU A 630 13.39 -20.87 -5.32
C LEU A 630 13.28 -21.35 -6.77
N LEU A 631 14.43 -21.63 -7.38
CA LEU A 631 14.52 -22.22 -8.72
C LEU A 631 14.97 -23.67 -8.58
N ALA A 632 14.09 -24.61 -8.90
CA ALA A 632 14.36 -26.04 -8.77
C ALA A 632 13.71 -26.82 -9.93
N ALA A 633 14.15 -28.07 -10.11
CA ALA A 633 13.47 -28.98 -11.03
C ALA A 633 12.02 -29.19 -10.58
N PRO A 634 11.04 -29.34 -11.49
CA PRO A 634 9.63 -29.51 -11.12
C PRO A 634 9.39 -30.66 -10.14
N GLU A 635 10.13 -31.75 -10.26
CA GLU A 635 10.05 -32.89 -9.34
C GLU A 635 10.48 -32.50 -7.93
N LEU A 636 11.51 -31.67 -7.79
CA LEU A 636 12.00 -31.20 -6.49
C LEU A 636 11.01 -30.20 -5.85
N LEU A 637 10.33 -29.37 -6.65
CA LEU A 637 9.26 -28.50 -6.17
C LEU A 637 8.03 -29.30 -5.70
N GLU A 638 7.65 -30.36 -6.43
CA GLU A 638 6.58 -31.26 -6.00
C GLU A 638 6.98 -32.05 -4.73
N GLU A 639 8.27 -32.36 -4.52
CA GLU A 639 8.74 -32.90 -3.23
C GLU A 639 8.67 -31.85 -2.11
N MET A 640 8.95 -30.58 -2.39
CA MET A 640 8.81 -29.47 -1.43
C MET A 640 7.35 -29.16 -1.09
N ALA A 641 6.41 -29.48 -1.98
CA ALA A 641 4.98 -29.25 -1.80
C ALA A 641 4.41 -29.86 -0.51
N GLU A 642 4.94 -31.01 -0.08
CA GLU A 642 4.57 -31.67 1.17
C GLU A 642 4.93 -30.85 2.42
N PHE A 643 5.82 -29.86 2.27
CA PHE A 643 6.35 -29.01 3.33
C PHE A 643 5.93 -27.55 3.16
N ASN A 644 4.87 -27.28 2.39
CA ASN A 644 4.33 -25.94 2.25
C ASN A 644 4.06 -25.30 3.63
N GLU A 645 4.55 -24.08 3.82
CA GLU A 645 4.52 -23.28 5.05
C GLU A 645 5.33 -23.82 6.25
N LEU A 646 6.12 -24.87 6.05
CA LEU A 646 7.03 -25.46 7.05
C LEU A 646 8.48 -25.08 6.78
N HIS A 647 9.35 -25.29 7.78
CA HIS A 647 10.77 -25.05 7.60
C HIS A 647 11.42 -26.17 6.80
N ILE A 648 12.17 -25.76 5.79
CA ILE A 648 13.10 -26.60 5.06
C ILE A 648 14.49 -25.99 5.14
N ARG A 649 15.50 -26.82 4.88
CA ARG A 649 16.85 -26.37 4.65
C ARG A 649 17.21 -26.60 3.20
N VAL A 650 17.49 -25.52 2.50
CA VAL A 650 17.88 -25.54 1.09
C VAL A 650 19.39 -25.47 0.94
N TYR A 651 19.90 -26.24 -0.01
CA TYR A 651 21.28 -26.23 -0.44
C TYR A 651 21.31 -25.88 -1.91
N GLY A 652 22.05 -24.83 -2.26
CA GLY A 652 22.01 -24.32 -3.62
C GLY A 652 22.98 -23.19 -3.85
N ARG A 653 22.68 -22.42 -4.89
CA ARG A 653 23.49 -21.27 -5.30
C ARG A 653 22.61 -20.03 -5.48
N ILE A 654 23.11 -18.87 -5.05
CA ILE A 654 22.48 -17.60 -5.40
C ILE A 654 22.69 -17.34 -6.88
N VAL A 655 21.61 -17.09 -7.60
CA VAL A 655 21.58 -16.83 -9.04
C VAL A 655 20.77 -15.55 -9.31
N PRO A 656 20.89 -14.94 -10.49
CA PRO A 656 19.91 -13.93 -10.90
C PRO A 656 18.51 -14.58 -10.96
N PRO A 657 17.44 -13.83 -10.66
CA PRO A 657 16.09 -14.29 -10.92
C PRO A 657 15.89 -14.57 -12.43
N PRO A 658 14.93 -15.42 -12.81
CA PRO A 658 14.59 -15.64 -14.21
C PRO A 658 14.11 -14.34 -14.85
N ASP A 659 14.41 -14.15 -16.15
CA ASP A 659 14.00 -12.96 -16.93
C ASP A 659 12.48 -12.76 -16.96
N GLU A 660 11.70 -13.81 -16.70
CA GLU A 660 10.23 -13.82 -16.67
C GLU A 660 9.63 -13.45 -15.29
N GLY A 661 10.46 -13.16 -14.27
CA GLY A 661 10.02 -12.85 -12.91
C GLY A 661 9.39 -14.04 -12.16
N LEU A 662 9.13 -13.87 -10.86
CA LEU A 662 8.24 -14.75 -10.08
C LEU A 662 7.15 -13.88 -9.47
N PHE A 663 5.91 -14.37 -9.50
CA PHE A 663 4.71 -13.53 -9.35
C PHE A 663 4.62 -12.79 -8.00
N PHE A 664 5.16 -13.36 -6.93
CA PHE A 664 4.99 -12.86 -5.57
C PHE A 664 6.07 -11.89 -5.07
N MET A 665 6.99 -11.45 -5.93
CA MET A 665 8.20 -10.73 -5.49
C MET A 665 8.52 -9.55 -6.40
N PRO A 666 8.15 -8.31 -6.02
CA PRO A 666 8.44 -7.12 -6.84
C PRO A 666 9.91 -6.70 -6.87
N ASN A 667 10.72 -7.04 -5.86
CA ASN A 667 12.02 -6.40 -5.62
C ASN A 667 13.16 -7.34 -5.19
N GLU A 668 13.55 -8.33 -5.99
CA GLU A 668 14.79 -9.07 -5.69
C GLU A 668 15.70 -9.29 -6.89
N GLU A 669 16.91 -8.77 -6.80
CA GLU A 669 18.01 -8.99 -7.74
C GLU A 669 18.57 -10.43 -7.68
N GLN A 670 18.01 -11.32 -6.84
CA GLN A 670 18.57 -12.63 -6.50
C GLN A 670 17.49 -13.72 -6.36
N ALA A 671 17.87 -14.96 -6.66
CA ALA A 671 17.10 -16.20 -6.44
C ALA A 671 18.02 -17.30 -5.90
N VAL A 672 17.47 -18.36 -5.32
CA VAL A 672 18.23 -19.56 -4.91
C VAL A 672 17.94 -20.68 -5.90
N ALA A 673 18.94 -21.07 -6.70
CA ALA A 673 18.89 -22.30 -7.46
C ALA A 673 19.15 -23.48 -6.52
N VAL A 674 18.12 -24.27 -6.24
CA VAL A 674 18.17 -25.34 -5.24
C VAL A 674 18.61 -26.65 -5.88
N ASP A 675 19.71 -27.20 -5.36
CA ASP A 675 20.22 -28.51 -5.78
C ASP A 675 19.56 -29.65 -4.99
N ARG A 676 19.31 -29.40 -3.70
CA ARG A 676 18.63 -30.33 -2.78
C ARG A 676 18.05 -29.56 -1.59
N PHE A 677 17.10 -30.18 -0.91
CA PHE A 677 16.65 -29.74 0.41
C PHE A 677 16.62 -30.91 1.39
N ASP A 678 16.62 -30.60 2.68
CA ASP A 678 16.25 -31.56 3.72
C ASP A 678 15.36 -30.89 4.76
N ARG A 679 14.71 -31.72 5.58
CA ARG A 679 13.84 -31.27 6.65
C ARG A 679 14.66 -31.16 7.94
N PRO A 680 14.98 -29.95 8.41
CA PRO A 680 15.77 -29.75 9.62
C PRO A 680 15.04 -30.30 10.86
N TRP A 681 13.71 -30.27 10.86
CA TRP A 681 12.87 -30.67 11.99
C TRP A 681 11.72 -31.60 11.56
N PRO A 682 11.89 -32.93 11.67
CA PRO A 682 10.89 -33.91 11.23
C PRO A 682 9.56 -33.86 11.98
N ASP A 683 9.55 -33.35 13.21
CA ASP A 683 8.38 -33.29 14.08
C ASP A 683 7.63 -31.96 13.97
N GLU A 684 8.14 -31.00 13.20
CA GLU A 684 7.50 -29.71 12.99
C GLU A 684 6.20 -29.87 12.20
N LYS A 685 5.11 -29.24 12.65
CA LYS A 685 3.81 -29.30 12.00
C LYS A 685 3.02 -28.04 12.30
N ILE A 686 2.06 -27.75 11.43
CA ILE A 686 1.04 -26.74 11.67
C ILE A 686 0.03 -27.34 12.66
N GLU A 687 -0.21 -26.64 13.76
CA GLU A 687 -1.13 -27.07 14.81
C GLU A 687 -2.12 -25.96 15.15
N GLN A 688 -3.26 -26.37 15.69
CA GLN A 688 -4.29 -25.48 16.22
C GLN A 688 -4.33 -25.57 17.74
N PHE A 689 -4.43 -24.42 18.39
CA PHE A 689 -4.45 -24.27 19.85
C PHE A 689 -5.63 -23.42 20.25
N LEU A 690 -6.28 -23.75 21.37
CA LEU A 690 -7.26 -22.86 22.01
C LEU A 690 -6.59 -22.19 23.20
N GLY A 691 -6.65 -20.88 23.27
CA GLY A 691 -5.96 -20.14 24.31
C GLY A 691 -6.31 -18.67 24.31
N HIS A 692 -5.52 -17.86 25.01
CA HIS A 692 -5.67 -16.41 25.00
C HIS A 692 -4.33 -15.73 24.82
N PHE A 693 -4.38 -14.46 24.43
CA PHE A 693 -3.20 -13.63 24.30
C PHE A 693 -3.03 -12.69 25.50
N SER A 694 -1.79 -12.41 25.86
CA SER A 694 -1.41 -11.37 26.81
C SER A 694 -0.16 -10.65 26.33
N VAL A 695 0.05 -9.41 26.78
CA VAL A 695 1.30 -8.69 26.57
C VAL A 695 2.09 -8.70 27.86
N GLU A 696 3.33 -9.16 27.80
CA GLU A 696 4.22 -9.25 28.96
C GLU A 696 5.60 -8.69 28.66
N GLU A 697 6.27 -8.20 29.70
CA GLU A 697 7.66 -7.76 29.60
C GLU A 697 8.59 -8.92 29.96
N ILE A 698 9.35 -9.39 28.96
CA ILE A 698 10.32 -10.48 29.08
C ILE A 698 11.68 -9.96 28.60
N GLU A 699 12.71 -10.11 29.43
CA GLU A 699 14.08 -9.63 29.13
C GLU A 699 14.17 -8.14 28.76
N GLY A 700 13.25 -7.32 29.29
CA GLY A 700 13.18 -5.87 29.01
C GLY A 700 12.52 -5.51 27.69
N GLN A 701 11.93 -6.48 26.99
CA GLN A 701 11.14 -6.31 25.78
C GLN A 701 9.69 -6.71 26.05
N ARG A 702 8.74 -5.88 25.61
CA ARG A 702 7.33 -6.25 25.63
C ARG A 702 7.06 -7.18 24.45
N VAL A 703 6.47 -8.33 24.74
CA VAL A 703 6.20 -9.39 23.77
C VAL A 703 4.76 -9.89 23.91
N LEU A 704 4.22 -10.37 22.80
CA LEU A 704 2.92 -11.04 22.76
C LEU A 704 3.09 -12.51 23.19
N ILE A 705 2.35 -12.92 24.21
CA ILE A 705 2.32 -14.27 24.75
C ILE A 705 1.00 -14.91 24.42
N PHE A 706 1.03 -16.15 23.93
CA PHE A 706 -0.14 -17.00 23.83
C PHE A 706 -0.08 -18.09 24.91
N THR A 707 -1.19 -18.31 25.60
CA THR A 707 -1.32 -19.37 26.63
C THR A 707 -2.36 -20.39 26.18
N ASP A 708 -1.93 -21.62 25.92
CA ASP A 708 -2.80 -22.74 25.56
C ASP A 708 -3.62 -23.21 26.78
N HIS A 709 -4.95 -23.22 26.66
CA HIS A 709 -5.87 -23.66 27.70
C HIS A 709 -5.82 -25.16 27.98
N ALA A 710 -5.40 -25.98 27.01
CA ALA A 710 -5.35 -27.42 27.19
C ALA A 710 -4.18 -27.85 28.08
N THR A 711 -3.04 -27.15 27.98
CA THR A 711 -1.80 -27.56 28.64
C THR A 711 -1.20 -26.51 29.58
N ASP A 712 -1.78 -25.31 29.66
CA ASP A 712 -1.21 -24.11 30.30
C ASP A 712 0.19 -23.75 29.75
N GLN A 713 0.53 -24.23 28.56
CA GLN A 713 1.83 -23.95 27.95
C GLN A 713 1.79 -22.54 27.35
N ARG A 714 2.88 -21.81 27.57
CA ARG A 714 3.03 -20.42 27.15
C ARG A 714 4.03 -20.34 26.00
N TYR A 715 3.71 -19.51 25.02
CA TYR A 715 4.49 -19.31 23.81
C TYR A 715 4.69 -17.82 23.55
N VAL A 716 5.87 -17.43 23.08
CA VAL A 716 6.12 -16.08 22.55
C VAL A 716 5.80 -16.08 21.06
N ILE A 717 5.05 -15.11 20.57
CA ILE A 717 4.69 -15.05 19.13
C ILE A 717 5.82 -14.40 18.31
N ASN A 718 6.19 -15.01 17.18
CA ASN A 718 7.29 -14.59 16.30
C ASN A 718 6.81 -14.22 14.88
N PRO A 719 7.35 -13.16 14.25
CA PRO A 719 8.06 -12.03 14.89
C PRO A 719 7.07 -11.09 15.59
N PRO A 720 7.55 -10.14 16.40
CA PRO A 720 6.72 -8.99 16.75
C PRO A 720 6.53 -8.15 15.47
N ASP A 721 5.54 -8.51 14.65
CA ASP A 721 5.18 -7.80 13.40
C ASP A 721 4.79 -6.34 13.64
N MET A 722 4.61 -5.96 14.90
CA MET A 722 4.18 -4.64 15.29
C MET A 722 5.03 -4.11 16.45
N PRO A 723 5.31 -2.80 16.50
CA PRO A 723 5.92 -2.19 17.67
C PRO A 723 5.06 -2.49 18.91
N PRO A 724 5.65 -2.64 20.11
CA PRO A 724 4.93 -3.03 21.32
C PRO A 724 3.65 -2.24 21.61
N GLU A 725 3.61 -0.97 21.20
CA GLU A 725 2.48 -0.05 21.33
C GLU A 725 1.28 -0.47 20.48
N ALA A 726 1.51 -1.08 19.32
CA ALA A 726 0.43 -1.51 18.41
C ALA A 726 -0.33 -2.75 18.91
N TYR A 727 0.22 -3.51 19.87
CA TYR A 727 -0.53 -4.57 20.54
C TYR A 727 -1.55 -4.05 21.55
N GLU A 728 -1.39 -2.83 22.09
CA GLU A 728 -2.26 -2.35 23.18
C GLU A 728 -3.73 -2.17 22.77
N HIS A 729 -4.01 -2.14 21.47
CA HIS A 729 -5.34 -1.93 20.92
C HIS A 729 -5.80 -3.09 20.03
N ASP A 730 -5.05 -4.20 19.99
CA ASP A 730 -5.45 -5.38 19.24
C ASP A 730 -6.67 -6.02 19.93
N PRO A 731 -7.85 -6.09 19.25
CA PRO A 731 -9.05 -6.69 19.83
C PRO A 731 -8.83 -8.12 20.33
N ILE A 732 -7.85 -8.84 19.76
CA ILE A 732 -7.51 -10.22 20.14
C ILE A 732 -7.08 -10.36 21.61
N LEU A 733 -6.61 -9.28 22.24
CA LEU A 733 -6.25 -9.25 23.67
C LEU A 733 -7.47 -9.17 24.60
N GLN A 734 -8.63 -8.77 24.08
CA GLN A 734 -9.88 -8.69 24.85
C GLN A 734 -10.66 -10.01 24.83
N GLU A 735 -10.29 -10.92 23.93
CA GLU A 735 -10.94 -12.22 23.80
C GLU A 735 -10.52 -13.16 24.93
N GLU A 736 -11.50 -13.74 25.62
CA GLU A 736 -11.24 -14.75 26.65
C GLU A 736 -10.68 -16.05 26.07
N GLN A 737 -11.00 -16.36 24.81
CA GLN A 737 -10.52 -17.54 24.10
C GLN A 737 -10.44 -17.30 22.59
N VAL A 738 -9.33 -17.76 22.00
CA VAL A 738 -8.97 -17.63 20.59
C VAL A 738 -8.47 -18.98 20.08
N LEU A 739 -8.82 -19.31 18.84
CA LEU A 739 -8.22 -20.42 18.11
C LEU A 739 -7.02 -19.89 17.33
N LEU A 740 -5.82 -20.28 17.76
CA LEU A 740 -4.56 -19.94 17.10
C LEU A 740 -4.12 -21.11 16.23
N THR A 741 -3.88 -20.85 14.95
CA THR A 741 -3.16 -21.77 14.06
C THR A 741 -1.71 -21.27 13.95
N GLY A 742 -0.75 -22.14 14.26
CA GLY A 742 0.66 -21.75 14.27
C GLY A 742 1.62 -22.92 14.28
N ILE A 743 2.90 -22.59 14.21
CA ILE A 743 4.01 -23.54 14.22
C ILE A 743 4.88 -23.23 15.44
N VAL A 744 5.03 -24.20 16.34
CA VAL A 744 5.95 -24.06 17.47
C VAL A 744 7.37 -24.28 16.98
N HIS A 745 8.22 -23.27 17.09
CA HIS A 745 9.60 -23.39 16.68
C HIS A 745 10.31 -24.46 17.55
N PRO A 746 10.93 -25.48 16.95
CA PRO A 746 11.46 -26.64 17.69
C PRO A 746 12.70 -26.36 18.55
N VAL A 747 13.33 -25.18 18.43
CA VAL A 747 14.62 -24.85 19.06
C VAL A 747 14.66 -23.42 19.59
N LYS A 748 14.09 -22.44 18.86
CA LYS A 748 14.13 -21.05 19.28
C LYS A 748 13.20 -20.81 20.47
N SER A 749 13.68 -20.00 21.41
CA SER A 749 12.94 -19.55 22.59
C SER A 749 13.33 -18.11 22.90
N PHE A 750 12.44 -17.39 23.58
CA PHE A 750 12.69 -16.03 24.06
C PHE A 750 12.32 -15.96 25.54
N GLY A 751 13.25 -15.50 26.39
CA GLY A 751 13.06 -15.53 27.85
C GLY A 751 12.75 -16.90 28.44
N GLY A 752 13.21 -17.98 27.78
CA GLY A 752 12.95 -19.36 28.18
C GLY A 752 11.56 -19.91 27.78
N LEU A 753 10.74 -19.14 27.07
CA LEU A 753 9.49 -19.60 26.48
C LEU A 753 9.69 -20.00 25.02
N PRO A 754 9.08 -21.10 24.55
CA PRO A 754 9.14 -21.50 23.14
C PRO A 754 8.56 -20.40 22.24
N LEU A 755 9.19 -20.17 21.10
CA LEU A 755 8.66 -19.27 20.08
C LEU A 755 7.62 -20.00 19.23
N MET A 756 6.53 -19.33 18.90
CA MET A 756 5.48 -19.84 18.02
C MET A 756 5.25 -18.83 16.89
N GLU A 757 5.28 -19.30 15.66
CA GLU A 757 4.90 -18.50 14.51
C GLU A 757 3.40 -18.57 14.31
N ARG A 758 2.76 -17.41 14.30
CA ARG A 758 1.33 -17.28 14.06
C ARG A 758 1.06 -17.38 12.55
N ARG A 759 0.23 -18.33 12.14
CA ARG A 759 -0.26 -18.47 10.75
C ARG A 759 -1.68 -17.93 10.56
N GLY A 760 -2.51 -18.07 11.58
CA GLY A 760 -3.87 -17.53 11.56
C GLY A 760 -4.50 -17.52 12.94
N THR A 761 -5.52 -16.68 13.11
CA THR A 761 -6.29 -16.57 14.35
C THR A 761 -7.77 -16.51 14.02
N ARG A 762 -8.59 -17.21 14.80
CA ARG A 762 -10.05 -17.17 14.70
C ARG A 762 -10.64 -16.87 16.07
N THR A 763 -11.57 -15.93 16.09
CA THR A 763 -12.36 -15.53 17.25
C THR A 763 -13.84 -15.69 16.94
N GLY A 764 -14.71 -15.62 17.95
CA GLY A 764 -16.15 -15.77 17.79
C GLY A 764 -16.79 -16.66 18.85
N THR A 765 -18.12 -16.68 18.87
CA THR A 765 -18.90 -17.41 19.89
C THR A 765 -18.68 -18.92 19.83
N ASP A 766 -18.48 -19.48 18.64
CA ASP A 766 -18.12 -20.88 18.43
C ASP A 766 -16.76 -21.21 19.05
N VAL A 767 -15.76 -20.34 18.87
CA VAL A 767 -14.44 -20.44 19.52
C VAL A 767 -14.56 -20.29 21.02
N ALA A 768 -15.33 -19.34 21.53
CA ALA A 768 -15.52 -19.13 22.96
C ALA A 768 -16.21 -20.33 23.65
N GLN A 769 -17.10 -21.04 22.93
CA GLN A 769 -17.79 -22.23 23.44
C GLN A 769 -17.01 -23.53 23.22
N ALA A 770 -16.00 -23.52 22.36
CA ALA A 770 -15.22 -24.69 22.06
C ALA A 770 -14.42 -25.16 23.27
N THR A 771 -14.40 -26.48 23.48
CA THR A 771 -13.62 -27.09 24.56
C THR A 771 -12.32 -27.72 24.07
N ASP A 772 -12.15 -27.83 22.75
CA ASP A 772 -11.01 -28.48 22.12
C ASP A 772 -10.80 -27.94 20.69
N ALA A 773 -9.55 -27.70 20.30
CA ALA A 773 -9.21 -27.18 18.98
C ALA A 773 -9.61 -28.13 17.84
N SER A 774 -9.69 -29.45 18.09
CA SER A 774 -10.13 -30.45 17.11
C SER A 774 -11.61 -30.35 16.71
N GLN A 775 -12.39 -29.48 17.37
CA GLN A 775 -13.76 -29.17 16.97
C GLN A 775 -13.82 -28.31 15.71
N PHE A 776 -12.71 -27.69 15.34
CA PHE A 776 -12.57 -26.92 14.11
C PHE A 776 -12.01 -27.80 12.99
N PRO A 777 -12.39 -27.53 11.73
CA PRO A 777 -11.75 -28.21 10.61
C PRO A 777 -10.24 -27.92 10.63
N PRO A 778 -9.43 -28.87 10.12
CA PRO A 778 -8.02 -28.60 9.87
C PRO A 778 -7.89 -27.31 9.07
N PRO A 779 -6.87 -26.50 9.36
CA PRO A 779 -6.69 -25.25 8.64
C PRO A 779 -6.45 -25.53 7.15
N ASP A 780 -6.90 -24.63 6.28
CA ASP A 780 -6.54 -24.65 4.85
C ASP A 780 -5.03 -24.35 4.63
N PHE A 781 -4.33 -23.93 5.69
CA PHE A 781 -2.88 -23.78 5.76
C PHE A 781 -2.15 -25.11 5.50
N GLY A 782 -1.09 -25.08 4.70
CA GLY A 782 -0.39 -26.25 4.18
C GLY A 782 -0.99 -26.87 2.89
N THR A 783 -2.16 -26.42 2.42
CA THR A 783 -2.59 -26.70 1.04
C THR A 783 -1.93 -25.70 0.09
N ILE A 784 -1.58 -26.15 -1.12
CA ILE A 784 -1.01 -25.24 -2.12
C ILE A 784 -2.16 -24.48 -2.78
N PRO A 785 -2.24 -23.15 -2.63
CA PRO A 785 -3.25 -22.37 -3.32
C PRO A 785 -3.11 -22.54 -4.84
N VAL A 786 -4.24 -22.78 -5.50
CA VAL A 786 -4.34 -22.81 -6.96
C VAL A 786 -4.83 -21.46 -7.44
N MET A 787 -4.08 -20.86 -8.35
CA MET A 787 -4.42 -19.57 -8.92
C MET A 787 -4.43 -19.66 -10.44
N ASP A 788 -5.43 -19.03 -11.05
CA ASP A 788 -5.52 -18.89 -12.49
C ASP A 788 -4.63 -17.73 -12.95
N GLU A 789 -3.73 -18.00 -13.89
CA GLU A 789 -2.84 -17.01 -14.49
C GLU A 789 -3.59 -15.87 -15.16
N ALA A 790 -4.81 -16.12 -15.67
CA ALA A 790 -5.66 -15.08 -16.23
C ALA A 790 -6.25 -14.15 -15.15
N GLN A 791 -6.35 -14.63 -13.91
CA GLN A 791 -6.78 -13.85 -12.74
C GLN A 791 -5.61 -13.16 -12.04
N MET A 792 -4.38 -13.51 -12.39
CA MET A 792 -3.19 -12.85 -11.88
C MET A 792 -2.99 -11.48 -12.55
N PRO A 793 -2.58 -10.44 -11.81
CA PRO A 793 -1.93 -9.29 -12.43
C PRO A 793 -0.75 -9.75 -13.30
N PRO A 794 -0.44 -9.06 -14.41
CA PRO A 794 0.65 -9.46 -15.31
C PRO A 794 1.95 -9.75 -14.53
N ARG A 795 2.64 -10.86 -14.87
CA ARG A 795 3.83 -11.41 -14.18
C ARG A 795 5.02 -10.48 -14.03
N ASP A 796 5.01 -9.33 -14.70
CA ASP A 796 6.14 -8.41 -14.73
C ASP A 796 6.41 -7.70 -13.39
N GLY A 797 5.66 -8.02 -12.31
CA GLY A 797 6.01 -7.82 -10.89
C GLY A 797 6.16 -6.37 -10.40
N LEU A 798 6.38 -5.46 -11.33
CA LEU A 798 6.32 -4.03 -11.26
C LEU A 798 5.10 -3.69 -12.10
N ALA A 799 4.04 -3.23 -11.44
CA ALA A 799 2.90 -2.65 -12.15
C ALA A 799 3.34 -1.50 -13.07
N GLY A 800 4.61 -1.08 -13.01
CA GLY A 800 5.29 -0.04 -13.75
C GLY A 800 5.81 -0.28 -15.18
N ILE A 801 6.04 -1.52 -15.66
CA ILE A 801 6.82 -1.73 -16.90
C ILE A 801 5.95 -2.00 -18.14
N LEU A 802 6.10 -1.15 -19.16
CA LEU A 802 5.53 -1.34 -20.49
C LEU A 802 6.27 -2.45 -21.25
N HIS A 803 5.50 -3.41 -21.76
CA HIS A 803 5.93 -4.50 -22.65
C HIS A 803 5.07 -4.56 -23.92
N GLY A 804 5.61 -5.11 -25.00
CA GLY A 804 4.88 -5.29 -26.27
C GLY A 804 4.62 -3.99 -27.04
N GLU A 805 3.62 -3.97 -27.92
CA GLU A 805 3.28 -2.77 -28.70
C GLU A 805 2.32 -1.86 -27.92
N VAL A 806 2.72 -0.60 -27.75
CA VAL A 806 1.96 0.39 -27.00
C VAL A 806 1.90 1.71 -27.77
N VAL A 807 0.83 2.46 -27.56
CA VAL A 807 0.55 3.72 -28.24
C VAL A 807 0.44 4.82 -27.21
N ILE A 808 1.21 5.90 -27.39
CA ILE A 808 1.04 7.15 -26.64
C ILE A 808 0.09 8.04 -27.44
N GLU A 809 -1.04 8.35 -26.81
CA GLU A 809 -2.17 9.05 -27.44
C GLU A 809 -2.27 10.50 -26.97
N ARG A 810 -1.65 10.83 -25.83
CA ARG A 810 -1.67 12.17 -25.25
C ARG A 810 -0.42 12.44 -24.42
N LEU A 811 0.10 13.66 -24.49
CA LEU A 811 1.23 14.14 -23.71
C LEU A 811 0.92 15.54 -23.19
N GLU A 812 1.08 15.74 -21.89
CA GLU A 812 0.73 16.98 -21.23
C GLU A 812 1.76 17.37 -20.18
N LEU A 813 1.96 18.66 -19.99
CA LEU A 813 2.68 19.17 -18.83
C LEU A 813 1.66 19.36 -17.70
N VAL A 814 1.87 18.65 -16.59
CA VAL A 814 0.99 18.66 -15.42
C VAL A 814 1.77 19.03 -14.17
N TYR A 815 1.07 19.52 -13.15
CA TYR A 815 1.60 19.80 -11.83
C TYR A 815 1.26 18.68 -10.88
N LEU A 816 2.26 17.93 -10.41
CA LEU A 816 2.04 16.84 -9.48
C LEU A 816 1.85 17.37 -8.06
N TYR A 817 0.72 17.03 -7.45
CA TYR A 817 0.48 17.16 -6.01
C TYR A 817 0.62 15.78 -5.38
N GLN A 818 1.46 15.66 -4.33
CA GLN A 818 1.65 14.41 -3.60
C GLN A 818 1.27 14.65 -2.15
N PRO A 819 0.09 14.22 -1.68
CA PRO A 819 -0.28 14.38 -0.29
C PRO A 819 0.81 13.77 0.59
N GLN A 820 1.32 14.54 1.55
CA GLN A 820 2.22 14.00 2.56
C GLN A 820 1.45 12.93 3.35
N PRO A 821 2.06 11.76 3.63
CA PRO A 821 1.41 10.77 4.46
C PRO A 821 1.08 11.41 5.82
N PRO A 822 -0.06 11.05 6.43
CA PRO A 822 -0.50 11.71 7.63
C PRO A 822 0.54 11.53 8.74
N THR A 823 1.01 12.63 9.31
CA THR A 823 1.88 12.54 10.48
C THR A 823 0.99 12.36 11.71
N PHE A 824 1.14 11.23 12.42
CA PHE A 824 0.41 10.95 13.66
C PHE A 824 0.74 11.93 14.81
N ASP A 825 1.64 12.89 14.59
CA ASP A 825 2.02 13.91 15.57
C ASP A 825 1.09 15.14 15.56
N GLY A 826 0.05 15.15 14.71
CA GLY A 826 -0.98 16.18 14.68
C GLY A 826 -0.50 17.53 14.13
N ARG A 827 0.64 17.57 13.43
CA ARG A 827 1.08 18.78 12.73
C ARG A 827 0.24 19.02 11.48
N GLU A 828 -0.06 20.28 11.21
CA GLU A 828 -0.67 20.66 9.94
C GLU A 828 0.30 20.35 8.79
N PRO A 829 -0.20 19.82 7.66
CA PRO A 829 0.64 19.56 6.50
C PRO A 829 1.24 20.87 6.00
N GLU A 830 2.57 20.89 5.85
CA GLU A 830 3.28 22.04 5.29
C GLU A 830 2.89 22.26 3.83
N PRO A 831 2.84 23.53 3.34
CA PRO A 831 2.61 23.81 1.93
C PRO A 831 3.59 23.03 1.05
N GLN A 832 3.07 22.36 0.03
CA GLN A 832 3.86 21.55 -0.88
C GLN A 832 4.13 22.30 -2.18
N LEU A 833 5.39 22.35 -2.61
CA LEU A 833 5.73 22.83 -3.95
C LEU A 833 5.21 21.85 -5.01
N LEU A 834 4.30 22.31 -5.87
CA LEU A 834 3.84 21.55 -7.03
C LEU A 834 4.97 21.36 -8.04
N LYS A 835 5.28 20.10 -8.36
CA LYS A 835 6.35 19.76 -9.29
C LYS A 835 5.78 19.64 -10.71
N PRO A 836 6.26 20.43 -11.70
CA PRO A 836 5.86 20.22 -13.07
C PRO A 836 6.49 18.92 -13.61
N VAL A 837 5.67 18.11 -14.27
CA VAL A 837 6.04 16.80 -14.83
C VAL A 837 5.37 16.62 -16.19
N TRP A 838 6.04 15.89 -17.09
CA TRP A 838 5.43 15.45 -18.34
C TRP A 838 4.68 14.15 -18.11
N ALA A 839 3.38 14.15 -18.35
CA ALA A 839 2.51 12.98 -18.25
C ALA A 839 2.24 12.40 -19.65
N PHE A 840 2.70 11.18 -19.89
CA PHE A 840 2.46 10.39 -21.10
C PHE A 840 1.28 9.47 -20.87
N TYR A 841 0.19 9.74 -21.55
CA TYR A 841 -1.01 8.89 -21.53
C TYR A 841 -0.98 7.98 -22.75
N GLY A 842 -1.24 6.70 -22.53
CA GLY A 842 -1.27 5.75 -23.62
C GLY A 842 -2.04 4.50 -23.28
N ARG A 843 -2.04 3.58 -24.25
CA ARG A 843 -2.61 2.25 -24.09
C ARG A 843 -1.81 1.18 -24.84
N SER A 844 -2.00 -0.07 -24.47
CA SER A 844 -1.53 -1.19 -25.30
C SER A 844 -2.35 -1.29 -26.59
N VAL A 845 -1.74 -1.81 -27.66
CA VAL A 845 -2.42 -1.97 -28.97
C VAL A 845 -3.64 -2.88 -28.87
N ASP A 846 -3.60 -3.88 -28.00
CA ASP A 846 -4.73 -4.77 -27.70
C ASP A 846 -5.84 -4.13 -26.85
N GLY A 847 -5.66 -2.88 -26.41
CA GLY A 847 -6.61 -2.14 -25.58
C GLY A 847 -6.72 -2.63 -24.12
N ARG A 848 -5.90 -3.62 -23.72
CA ARG A 848 -5.94 -4.22 -22.38
C ARG A 848 -5.36 -3.35 -21.28
N LYS A 849 -4.47 -2.42 -21.62
CA LYS A 849 -3.79 -1.58 -20.64
C LYS A 849 -3.97 -0.13 -21.04
N GLN A 850 -4.42 0.70 -20.12
CA GLN A 850 -4.27 2.15 -20.18
C GLN A 850 -3.22 2.56 -19.16
N PHE A 851 -2.41 3.57 -19.49
CA PHE A 851 -1.31 3.98 -18.64
C PHE A 851 -1.08 5.49 -18.64
N ILE A 852 -0.46 5.95 -17.55
CA ILE A 852 0.05 7.29 -17.36
C ILE A 852 1.48 7.15 -16.84
N ILE A 853 2.47 7.65 -17.57
CA ILE A 853 3.87 7.69 -17.13
C ILE A 853 4.29 9.12 -16.88
N GLN A 854 4.93 9.39 -15.74
CA GLN A 854 5.33 10.73 -15.33
C GLN A 854 6.85 10.87 -15.40
N VAL A 855 7.32 11.88 -16.13
CA VAL A 855 8.75 12.22 -16.29
C VAL A 855 9.00 13.61 -15.73
N GLN A 856 10.06 13.78 -14.93
CA GLN A 856 10.44 15.07 -14.35
C GLN A 856 10.61 16.12 -15.45
N ALA A 857 9.90 17.25 -15.34
CA ALA A 857 9.98 18.29 -16.37
C ALA A 857 11.12 19.30 -16.15
N THR A 858 11.76 19.36 -14.98
CA THR A 858 12.72 20.44 -14.66
C THR A 858 14.17 20.08 -14.96
N THR A 859 14.92 21.00 -15.58
CA THR A 859 16.38 20.88 -15.76
C THR A 859 17.11 21.23 -14.47
N GLY A 860 17.33 20.26 -13.59
CA GLY A 860 18.02 20.51 -12.33
C GLY A 860 17.46 19.67 -11.21
N GLY A 861 17.70 18.37 -11.33
CA GLY A 861 18.25 17.67 -10.19
C GLY A 861 19.68 18.17 -10.05
#